data_AF-A0A2E5GSS2-F1
#
_entry.id   AF-A0A2E5GSS2-F1
#
_cell.length_a   1.000
_cell.length_b   1.000
_cell.length_c   1.000
_cell.angle_alpha   90.00
_cell.angle_beta   90.00
_cell.angle_gamma   90.00
#
_symmetry.space_group_name_H-M   'P 1'
#
loop_
_entity.id
_entity.type
_entity.pdbx_description
1 polymer ?
#
loop_
_entity_poly.entity_id
_entity_poly.type
_entity_poly.pdbx_seq_one_letter_code
_entity_poly.pdbx_strand_id
1 'polypeptide(L)'
;MSLLSIKKKATGLGAAQTSISALLQGQGADLSNHTIANNLVALESLDDNARTDLEASFEHGSQELNTVLKDTLGEDFRVNEIGLEAAAIALLASGNPAVYAQKAMRVSTESNAELPAFGSAGSMDFRLTPSNEAFDETELRKFAPHSIVFNALAAVQDPFAEAFFPTYVMSPDNAGAEVSVQRTMVFNEVTRSATGSITNFGKVNLVEAVQDATILENQTTALVPVYLADDSRADFFVDTDVLAPVDTKVDGDEFKTSALRVDTQMDLVSLATGPNRINAQIDSTDSIDGRVELKTVYVLVRDAANQADSSTGESDVLEIQVKGLPRTTFQPAAEGDSREMTLTFSNNAVLLANDTKGVDGSAAAALSGLGDNVASVDLKLNGTINVETGALEINASPVRVNGLHDASGTPISTSTGAGKTAIDSFSMEVIGYKLDARLTNANRRTRGILIDRTEVKERYTVPLGAPISAPQPVHGASDSASDLRALITTARTRTSNNAVTTLLNYVDSLRSTVARASATGAAPQVQGIGRLLVKPYFQEETIDAKAVINSTKSHEKAADFSAVLVDAIRQIAYKMMDRSNYAAALEMETGGTSVKPKLIIGTDNVIAQHIMVSGDERTASIGMDFEVVSSPDSRMNGKIVLGFGRGASGKPDALGFGTHFYMPELTSTAQVSRDNATTKETQVQPRDLHVPHLPVLGVINVSNIDAVFTDYIGGVPTRS
;
A
#
# COMPACT_ATOMS: atom_id res chain seq x y z
N MET A 1 61.38 -8.93 40.05
CA MET A 1 60.67 -7.79 39.48
C MET A 1 59.33 -7.66 40.20
N SER A 2 59.01 -6.47 40.69
CA SER A 2 57.87 -6.18 41.55
C SER A 2 56.54 -6.30 40.80
N LEU A 3 55.51 -6.87 41.44
CA LEU A 3 54.10 -6.91 41.02
C LEU A 3 53.40 -5.54 41.09
N LEU A 4 54.14 -4.45 41.29
CA LEU A 4 53.63 -3.09 41.35
C LEU A 4 53.82 -2.40 40.00
N SER A 5 52.68 -1.97 39.43
CA SER A 5 52.55 -1.03 38.31
C SER A 5 52.63 -1.61 36.89
N ILE A 6 51.60 -2.35 36.50
CA ILE A 6 50.93 -2.06 35.22
C ILE A 6 49.49 -1.73 35.58
N LYS A 7 49.17 -0.43 35.75
CA LYS A 7 47.78 0.03 35.76
C LYS A 7 47.22 -0.21 34.36
N LYS A 8 46.67 -1.40 34.10
CA LYS A 8 45.70 -1.54 33.01
C LYS A 8 44.57 -0.55 33.29
N LYS A 9 44.17 0.26 32.30
CA LYS A 9 42.92 1.06 32.36
C LYS A 9 41.83 0.10 32.85
N ALA A 10 41.06 0.49 33.87
CA ALA A 10 39.92 -0.31 34.29
C ALA A 10 38.94 -0.39 33.11
N THR A 11 38.47 -1.60 32.78
CA THR A 11 37.51 -1.86 31.69
C THR A 11 36.25 -2.50 32.23
N GLY A 12 35.12 -2.31 31.54
CA GLY A 12 33.80 -2.82 31.91
C GLY A 12 32.85 -1.76 32.48
N LEU A 13 31.64 -2.20 32.85
CA LEU A 13 30.52 -1.33 33.24
C LEU A 13 30.85 -0.39 34.42
N GLY A 14 31.58 -0.87 35.43
CA GLY A 14 31.99 -0.02 36.56
C GLY A 14 32.99 1.08 36.17
N ALA A 15 33.85 0.83 35.17
CA ALA A 15 34.75 1.84 34.62
C ALA A 15 33.97 2.87 33.78
N ALA A 16 32.99 2.43 32.99
CA ALA A 16 32.10 3.31 32.24
C ALA A 16 31.34 4.27 33.17
N GLN A 17 30.75 3.74 34.25
CA GLN A 17 30.07 4.56 35.27
C GLN A 17 31.01 5.59 35.91
N THR A 18 32.23 5.18 36.26
CA THR A 18 33.22 6.07 36.91
C THR A 18 33.64 7.20 35.97
N SER A 19 33.90 6.87 34.70
CA SER A 19 34.27 7.86 33.67
C SER A 19 33.13 8.82 33.33
N ILE A 20 31.89 8.33 33.25
CA ILE A 20 30.71 9.18 33.05
C ILE A 20 30.46 10.07 34.27
N SER A 21 30.67 9.55 35.49
CA SER A 21 30.62 10.38 36.70
C SER A 21 31.70 11.47 36.69
N ALA A 22 32.89 11.19 36.17
CA ALA A 22 33.95 12.19 36.01
C ALA A 22 33.60 13.23 34.94
N LEU A 23 32.98 12.82 33.82
CA LEU A 23 32.46 13.70 32.77
C LEU A 23 31.43 14.68 33.33
N LEU A 24 30.43 14.17 34.07
CA LEU A 24 29.40 14.99 34.72
C LEU A 24 29.99 15.96 35.75
N GLN A 25 31.06 15.58 36.46
CA GLN A 25 31.72 16.48 37.42
C GLN A 25 32.63 17.52 36.77
N GLY A 26 33.25 17.20 35.63
CA GLY A 26 34.22 18.06 34.95
C GLY A 26 33.63 19.00 33.90
N GLN A 27 32.59 18.54 33.18
CA GLN A 27 31.97 19.26 32.05
C GLN A 27 30.43 19.29 32.16
N GLY A 28 29.84 18.76 33.23
CA GLY A 28 28.39 18.61 33.35
C GLY A 28 27.61 19.93 33.33
N ALA A 29 28.20 21.06 33.72
CA ALA A 29 27.51 22.36 33.65
C ALA A 29 27.28 22.84 32.20
N ASP A 30 28.19 22.49 31.30
CA ASP A 30 28.12 22.83 29.88
C ASP A 30 27.30 21.80 29.09
N LEU A 31 27.35 20.53 29.51
CA LEU A 31 26.65 19.40 28.86
C LEU A 31 25.21 19.21 29.34
N SER A 32 24.92 19.48 30.61
CA SER A 32 23.66 19.14 31.27
C SER A 32 23.34 20.11 32.42
N ASN A 33 22.58 21.17 32.14
CA ASN A 33 22.14 22.13 33.16
C ASN A 33 20.62 22.26 33.21
N HIS A 34 20.12 23.02 34.20
CA HIS A 34 18.69 23.20 34.41
C HIS A 34 17.97 23.79 33.19
N THR A 35 18.60 24.70 32.45
CA THR A 35 18.01 25.32 31.25
C THR A 35 17.88 24.29 30.13
N ILE A 36 18.94 23.56 29.83
CA ILE A 36 18.95 22.50 28.80
C ILE A 36 17.92 21.42 29.13
N ALA A 37 17.86 20.96 30.38
CA ALA A 37 16.90 19.94 30.82
C ALA A 37 15.45 20.44 30.75
N ASN A 38 15.20 21.72 31.07
CA ASN A 38 13.87 22.32 30.92
C ASN A 38 13.48 22.48 29.45
N ASN A 39 14.44 22.79 28.56
CA ASN A 39 14.19 22.87 27.13
C ASN A 39 13.85 21.50 26.54
N LEU A 40 14.51 20.42 26.99
CA LEU A 40 14.25 19.04 26.57
C LEU A 40 12.81 18.57 26.85
N VAL A 41 12.17 19.07 27.91
CA VAL A 41 10.78 18.70 28.30
C VAL A 41 9.72 19.68 27.78
N ALA A 42 10.11 20.62 26.91
CA ALA A 42 9.27 21.71 26.40
C ALA A 42 9.60 22.06 24.93
N LEU A 43 9.96 21.05 24.13
CA LEU A 43 10.42 21.15 22.74
C LEU A 43 9.43 21.90 21.85
N GLU A 44 8.13 21.71 22.05
CA GLU A 44 7.10 22.37 21.24
C GLU A 44 7.04 23.89 21.44
N SER A 45 7.59 24.40 22.54
CA SER A 45 7.53 25.81 22.93
C SER A 45 8.86 26.55 22.83
N LEU A 46 9.89 25.91 22.27
CA LEU A 46 11.22 26.49 22.15
C LEU A 46 11.29 27.57 21.06
N ASP A 47 12.08 28.60 21.33
CA ASP A 47 12.55 29.52 20.30
C ASP A 47 13.76 28.93 19.54
N ASP A 48 14.05 29.48 18.35
CA ASP A 48 15.08 28.94 17.46
C ASP A 48 16.49 28.91 18.12
N ASN A 49 16.78 29.86 19.01
CA ASN A 49 18.04 29.91 19.74
C ASN A 49 18.12 28.77 20.77
N ALA A 50 17.10 28.58 21.61
CA ALA A 50 17.09 27.49 22.59
C ALA A 50 17.10 26.11 21.93
N ARG A 51 16.48 25.97 20.75
CA ARG A 51 16.54 24.73 19.96
C ARG A 51 17.96 24.46 19.47
N THR A 52 18.65 25.47 18.94
CA THR A 52 20.03 25.36 18.47
C THR A 52 20.99 25.01 19.62
N ASP A 53 20.83 25.62 20.79
CA ASP A 53 21.64 25.34 21.97
C ASP A 53 21.42 23.91 22.49
N LEU A 54 20.17 23.42 22.45
CA LEU A 54 19.84 22.05 22.82
C LEU A 54 20.43 21.03 21.84
N GLU A 55 20.32 21.27 20.53
CA GLU A 55 20.90 20.44 19.48
C GLU A 55 22.44 20.36 19.60
N ALA A 56 23.10 21.49 19.85
CA ALA A 56 24.55 21.54 20.06
C ALA A 56 24.98 20.76 21.31
N SER A 57 24.21 20.88 22.41
CA SER A 57 24.47 20.14 23.65
C SER A 57 24.26 18.64 23.48
N PHE A 58 23.22 18.24 22.72
CA PHE A 58 22.96 16.85 22.38
C PHE A 58 24.11 16.24 21.55
N GLU A 59 24.53 16.92 20.48
CA GLU A 59 25.62 16.44 19.61
C GLU A 59 26.95 16.32 20.37
N HIS A 60 27.30 17.36 21.14
CA HIS A 60 28.52 17.34 21.95
C HIS A 60 28.48 16.25 23.02
N GLY A 61 27.37 16.11 23.74
CA GLY A 61 27.18 15.05 24.73
C GLY A 61 27.24 13.63 24.13
N SER A 62 26.65 13.45 22.94
CA SER A 62 26.68 12.20 22.19
C SER A 62 28.11 11.80 21.80
N GLN A 63 28.93 12.74 21.32
CA GLN A 63 30.33 12.49 20.96
C GLN A 63 31.21 12.12 22.16
N GLU A 64 31.04 12.84 23.28
CA GLU A 64 31.76 12.56 24.53
C GLU A 64 31.37 11.19 25.10
N LEU A 65 30.07 10.86 25.12
CA LEU A 65 29.59 9.54 25.56
C LEU A 65 30.13 8.42 24.67
N ASN A 66 30.16 8.61 23.36
CA ASN A 66 30.71 7.62 22.42
C ASN A 66 32.18 7.35 22.73
N THR A 67 32.95 8.41 22.99
CA THR A 67 34.38 8.31 23.35
C THR A 67 34.56 7.58 24.67
N VAL A 68 33.82 7.97 25.71
CA VAL A 68 33.91 7.35 27.04
C VAL A 68 33.51 5.87 27.01
N LEU A 69 32.43 5.52 26.31
CA LEU A 69 31.94 4.14 26.23
C LEU A 69 32.91 3.25 25.46
N LYS A 70 33.48 3.72 24.33
CA LYS A 70 34.54 2.99 23.60
C LYS A 70 35.78 2.76 24.48
N ASP A 71 36.24 3.80 25.16
CA ASP A 71 37.43 3.73 26.01
C ASP A 71 37.28 2.76 27.19
N THR A 72 36.06 2.61 27.72
CA THR A 72 35.80 1.86 28.95
C THR A 72 35.26 0.46 28.70
N LEU A 73 34.49 0.23 27.64
CA LEU A 73 33.95 -1.08 27.27
C LEU A 73 34.86 -1.86 26.29
N GLY A 74 35.86 -1.19 25.72
CA GLY A 74 36.89 -1.76 24.85
C GLY A 74 36.87 -1.16 23.45
N GLU A 75 38.03 -1.05 22.80
CA GLU A 75 38.16 -0.41 21.47
C GLU A 75 37.32 -1.09 20.38
N ASP A 76 37.05 -2.39 20.51
CA ASP A 76 36.18 -3.15 19.60
C ASP A 76 34.68 -2.96 19.89
N PHE A 77 34.32 -2.34 21.02
CA PHE A 77 32.92 -2.08 21.36
C PHE A 77 32.36 -0.95 20.51
N ARG A 78 31.39 -1.27 19.65
CA ARG A 78 30.64 -0.28 18.88
C ARG A 78 29.35 0.06 19.62
N VAL A 79 29.28 1.29 20.12
CA VAL A 79 28.03 1.86 20.64
C VAL A 79 27.05 1.98 19.48
N ASN A 80 25.87 1.38 19.61
CA ASN A 80 24.80 1.54 18.63
C ASN A 80 24.30 2.99 18.68
N GLU A 81 24.04 3.62 17.51
CA GLU A 81 23.54 4.99 17.41
C GLU A 81 22.26 5.21 18.22
N ILE A 82 21.35 4.24 18.22
CA ILE A 82 20.10 4.27 18.99
C ILE A 82 20.39 4.30 20.51
N GLY A 83 21.35 3.49 20.94
CA GLY A 83 21.79 3.49 22.34
C GLY A 83 22.46 4.81 22.72
N LEU A 84 23.26 5.37 21.81
CA LEU A 84 23.94 6.65 21.99
C LEU A 84 22.92 7.80 22.13
N GLU A 85 21.90 7.84 21.27
CA GLU A 85 20.81 8.81 21.34
C GLU A 85 20.04 8.72 22.66
N ALA A 86 19.64 7.51 23.07
CA ALA A 86 18.97 7.30 24.35
C ALA A 86 19.85 7.71 25.55
N ALA A 87 21.15 7.45 25.49
CA ALA A 87 22.10 7.85 26.51
C ALA A 87 22.32 9.38 26.55
N ALA A 88 22.35 10.04 25.39
CA ALA A 88 22.47 11.49 25.28
C ALA A 88 21.23 12.19 25.86
N ILE A 89 20.01 11.72 25.57
CA ILE A 89 18.79 12.26 26.19
C ILE A 89 18.83 12.09 27.71
N ALA A 90 19.28 10.93 28.22
CA ALA A 90 19.45 10.70 29.65
C ALA A 90 20.54 11.61 30.28
N LEU A 91 21.60 11.93 29.53
CA LEU A 91 22.63 12.88 29.94
C LEU A 91 22.04 14.30 30.09
N LEU A 92 21.31 14.78 29.09
CA LEU A 92 20.66 16.09 29.14
C LEU A 92 19.64 16.16 30.29
N ALA A 93 18.87 15.09 30.50
CA ALA A 93 17.92 14.94 31.61
C ALA A 93 18.58 15.06 32.99
N SER A 94 19.86 14.70 33.13
CA SER A 94 20.59 14.76 34.40
C SER A 94 20.78 16.19 34.94
N GLY A 95 20.63 17.21 34.09
CA GLY A 95 20.64 18.62 34.50
C GLY A 95 19.45 19.02 35.39
N ASN A 96 18.30 18.35 35.23
CA ASN A 96 17.12 18.50 36.09
C ASN A 96 16.27 17.21 36.09
N PRO A 97 16.72 16.15 36.79
CA PRO A 97 16.12 14.83 36.66
C PRO A 97 14.70 14.77 37.26
N ALA A 98 14.38 15.64 38.23
CA ALA A 98 13.05 15.70 38.83
C ALA A 98 11.98 16.20 37.84
N VAL A 99 12.29 17.26 37.08
CA VAL A 99 11.37 17.79 36.06
C VAL A 99 11.21 16.82 34.89
N TYR A 100 12.31 16.19 34.47
CA TYR A 100 12.27 15.13 33.45
C TYR A 100 11.36 13.96 33.89
N ALA A 101 11.57 13.42 35.09
CA ALA A 101 10.77 12.31 35.62
C ALA A 101 9.29 12.69 35.76
N GLN A 102 8.99 13.89 36.25
CA GLN A 102 7.61 14.38 36.35
C GLN A 102 6.92 14.49 34.99
N LYS A 103 7.61 14.98 33.97
CA LYS A 103 7.08 15.09 32.61
C LYS A 103 6.91 13.70 31.99
N ALA A 104 7.91 12.82 32.11
CA ALA A 104 7.82 11.45 31.64
C ALA A 104 6.65 10.69 32.30
N MET A 105 6.36 10.92 33.58
CA MET A 105 5.25 10.25 34.28
C MET A 105 3.86 10.78 33.92
N ARG A 106 3.76 11.90 33.21
CA ARG A 106 2.47 12.39 32.72
C ARG A 106 2.02 11.49 31.56
N VAL A 107 1.16 10.53 31.88
CA VAL A 107 0.34 9.86 30.88
C VAL A 107 -0.62 10.91 30.33
N SER A 108 -0.52 11.20 29.03
CA SER A 108 -1.43 12.14 28.36
C SER A 108 -2.88 11.66 28.53
N THR A 109 -3.62 12.31 29.41
CA THR A 109 -5.05 12.09 29.64
C THR A 109 -5.95 12.72 28.57
N GLU A 110 -5.37 13.35 27.53
CA GLU A 110 -6.13 14.14 26.55
C GLU A 110 -6.69 13.34 25.37
N SER A 111 -6.47 12.03 25.30
CA SER A 111 -7.10 11.18 24.27
C SER A 111 -7.40 9.79 24.80
N ASN A 112 -8.41 9.13 24.22
CA ASN A 112 -8.74 7.73 24.48
C ASN A 112 -7.55 6.86 24.08
N ALA A 113 -6.61 6.65 25.02
CA ALA A 113 -5.44 5.81 24.81
C ALA A 113 -5.90 4.34 24.71
N GLU A 114 -5.87 3.79 23.50
CA GLU A 114 -6.04 2.35 23.31
C GLU A 114 -4.76 1.64 23.73
N LEU A 115 -4.84 0.82 24.78
CA LEU A 115 -3.81 -0.18 25.05
C LEU A 115 -3.81 -1.20 23.90
N PRO A 116 -2.64 -1.72 23.50
CA PRO A 116 -2.56 -2.73 22.44
C PRO A 116 -3.47 -3.92 22.75
N ALA A 117 -4.18 -4.41 21.72
CA ALA A 117 -5.14 -5.48 21.84
C ALA A 117 -4.49 -6.77 22.40
N PHE A 118 -5.14 -7.37 23.40
CA PHE A 118 -4.74 -8.67 23.94
C PHE A 118 -5.03 -9.75 22.89
N GLY A 119 -3.99 -10.50 22.49
CA GLY A 119 -4.11 -11.63 21.57
C GLY A 119 -3.76 -12.97 22.22
N SER A 120 -3.77 -14.04 21.42
CA SER A 120 -3.58 -15.40 21.95
C SER A 120 -2.15 -15.67 22.45
N ALA A 121 -1.18 -14.84 22.05
CA ALA A 121 0.22 -14.97 22.45
C ALA A 121 0.54 -14.35 23.83
N GLY A 122 -0.45 -13.76 24.50
CA GLY A 122 -0.36 -13.24 25.87
C GLY A 122 -0.54 -11.72 25.99
N SER A 123 -0.40 -11.25 27.23
CA SER A 123 -0.45 -9.82 27.61
C SER A 123 0.94 -9.28 27.88
N MET A 124 1.16 -8.02 27.52
CA MET A 124 2.31 -7.24 27.99
C MET A 124 2.03 -6.67 29.39
N ASP A 125 3.08 -6.46 30.19
CA ASP A 125 2.98 -5.99 31.58
C ASP A 125 3.15 -4.47 31.65
N PHE A 126 2.16 -3.78 31.09
CA PHE A 126 2.07 -2.32 31.04
C PHE A 126 1.16 -1.78 32.13
N ARG A 127 1.52 -0.62 32.68
CA ARG A 127 0.76 0.12 33.69
C ARG A 127 0.51 1.54 33.20
N LEU A 128 -0.72 1.99 33.39
CA LEU A 128 -1.14 3.38 33.12
C LEU A 128 -0.97 4.29 34.34
N THR A 129 -0.75 3.72 35.53
CA THR A 129 -0.57 4.51 36.77
C THR A 129 0.88 4.38 37.22
N PRO A 130 1.65 5.49 37.26
CA PRO A 130 3.00 5.49 37.79
C PRO A 130 2.99 5.13 39.28
N SER A 131 3.98 4.35 39.71
CA SER A 131 4.19 4.07 41.13
C SER A 131 4.83 5.30 41.77
N ASN A 132 4.05 6.08 42.52
CA ASN A 132 4.46 7.35 43.15
C ASN A 132 5.36 7.16 44.39
N GLU A 133 6.31 6.22 44.36
CA GLU A 133 7.32 6.16 45.42
C GLU A 133 8.24 7.39 45.28
N ALA A 134 8.26 8.23 46.33
CA ALA A 134 8.78 9.59 46.29
C ALA A 134 10.22 9.68 45.74
N PHE A 135 10.36 10.34 44.59
CA PHE A 135 11.65 10.64 43.99
C PHE A 135 12.40 11.68 44.84
N ASP A 136 13.44 11.25 45.55
CA ASP A 136 14.43 12.18 46.09
C ASP A 136 15.35 12.62 44.95
N GLU A 137 15.33 13.91 44.60
CA GLU A 137 16.18 14.51 43.58
C GLU A 137 17.67 14.23 43.85
N THR A 138 18.05 14.15 45.12
CA THR A 138 19.43 13.86 45.55
C THR A 138 19.86 12.46 45.12
N GLU A 139 18.96 11.47 45.20
CA GLU A 139 19.25 10.11 44.77
C GLU A 139 19.24 9.99 43.24
N LEU A 140 18.30 10.66 42.54
CA LEU A 140 18.29 10.67 41.07
C LEU A 140 19.58 11.28 40.48
N ARG A 141 20.10 12.37 41.05
CA ARG A 141 21.38 12.96 40.61
C ARG A 141 22.56 12.02 40.85
N LYS A 142 22.58 11.26 41.95
CA LYS A 142 23.64 10.26 42.22
C LYS A 142 23.60 9.09 41.23
N PHE A 143 22.41 8.72 40.76
CA PHE A 143 22.21 7.64 39.79
C PHE A 143 22.21 8.09 38.32
N ALA A 144 22.52 9.36 38.03
CA ALA A 144 22.62 9.84 36.65
C ALA A 144 23.60 9.03 35.78
N PRO A 145 24.84 8.68 36.23
CA PRO A 145 25.73 7.81 35.45
C PRO A 145 25.15 6.41 35.20
N HIS A 146 24.37 5.87 36.13
CA HIS A 146 23.72 4.57 35.98
C HIS A 146 22.61 4.63 34.93
N SER A 147 21.84 5.72 34.92
CA SER A 147 20.77 5.96 33.95
C SER A 147 21.32 6.10 32.52
N ILE A 148 22.45 6.80 32.35
CA ILE A 148 23.10 6.97 31.04
C ILE A 148 23.59 5.61 30.50
N VAL A 149 24.30 4.83 31.31
CA VAL A 149 24.80 3.50 30.91
C VAL A 149 23.66 2.51 30.69
N PHE A 150 22.60 2.59 31.50
CA PHE A 150 21.40 1.77 31.32
C PHE A 150 20.79 2.02 29.93
N ASN A 151 20.47 3.27 29.59
CA ASN A 151 19.84 3.60 28.31
C ASN A 151 20.75 3.30 27.11
N ALA A 152 22.06 3.49 27.25
CA ALA A 152 23.04 3.16 26.21
C ALA A 152 22.99 1.69 25.75
N LEU A 153 22.60 0.78 26.65
CA LEU A 153 22.65 -0.65 26.41
C LEU A 153 21.26 -1.30 26.37
N ALA A 154 20.28 -0.77 27.12
CA ALA A 154 18.93 -1.31 27.23
C ALA A 154 18.02 -0.90 26.07
N ALA A 155 18.26 0.26 25.44
CA ALA A 155 17.47 0.71 24.28
C ALA A 155 17.67 -0.19 23.04
N VAL A 156 18.77 -0.95 22.98
CA VAL A 156 19.12 -1.79 21.83
C VAL A 156 18.40 -3.14 21.90
N GLN A 157 17.64 -3.46 20.87
CA GLN A 157 16.93 -4.74 20.77
C GLN A 157 17.80 -5.88 20.23
N ASP A 158 17.25 -7.09 20.20
CA ASP A 158 17.81 -8.19 19.44
C ASP A 158 17.56 -8.01 17.92
N PRO A 159 18.34 -8.66 17.05
CA PRO A 159 18.20 -8.48 15.60
C PRO A 159 16.81 -8.84 15.05
N PHE A 160 16.11 -9.81 15.65
CA PHE A 160 14.78 -10.18 15.20
C PHE A 160 13.77 -9.07 15.51
N ALA A 161 13.77 -8.55 16.74
CA ALA A 161 12.90 -7.44 17.11
C ALA A 161 13.21 -6.17 16.30
N GLU A 162 14.48 -5.81 16.13
CA GLU A 162 14.89 -4.58 15.42
C GLU A 162 14.53 -4.63 13.92
N ALA A 163 14.55 -5.82 13.30
CA ALA A 163 14.17 -5.95 11.89
C ALA A 163 12.67 -5.68 11.65
N PHE A 164 11.79 -6.17 12.52
CA PHE A 164 10.34 -5.93 12.43
C PHE A 164 9.93 -4.57 13.02
N PHE A 165 10.52 -4.17 14.14
CA PHE A 165 10.18 -2.96 14.87
C PHE A 165 11.44 -2.12 15.14
N PRO A 166 11.96 -1.40 14.13
CA PRO A 166 13.08 -0.50 14.33
C PRO A 166 12.84 0.46 15.49
N THR A 167 13.87 0.70 16.31
CA THR A 167 13.73 1.50 17.52
C THR A 167 13.76 3.00 17.20
N TYR A 168 12.73 3.71 17.65
CA TYR A 168 12.64 5.17 17.62
C TYR A 168 12.69 5.71 19.04
N VAL A 169 13.74 6.48 19.34
CA VAL A 169 13.93 7.08 20.66
C VAL A 169 13.08 8.36 20.75
N MET A 170 12.24 8.42 21.77
CA MET A 170 11.35 9.56 22.02
C MET A 170 11.86 10.41 23.16
N SER A 171 11.72 11.73 23.03
CA SER A 171 11.86 12.66 24.15
C SER A 171 10.59 12.64 25.02
N PRO A 172 10.71 12.96 26.32
CA PRO A 172 9.57 12.96 27.27
C PRO A 172 8.55 14.06 27.03
N ASP A 173 8.82 15.04 26.17
CA ASP A 173 7.85 16.10 25.86
C ASP A 173 6.69 15.59 24.99
N ASN A 174 6.96 14.57 24.18
CA ASN A 174 5.95 13.99 23.31
C ASN A 174 4.90 13.23 24.15
N ALA A 175 3.68 13.77 24.20
CA ALA A 175 2.55 13.19 24.94
C ALA A 175 2.12 11.80 24.41
N GLY A 176 2.61 11.41 23.22
CA GLY A 176 2.44 10.12 22.58
C GLY A 176 3.25 10.04 21.29
N ALA A 177 3.46 8.83 20.79
CA ALA A 177 4.06 8.58 19.49
C ALA A 177 3.04 8.89 18.39
N GLU A 178 3.34 9.85 17.52
CA GLU A 178 2.50 10.18 16.37
C GLU A 178 3.08 9.53 15.11
N VAL A 179 2.22 8.81 14.39
CA VAL A 179 2.52 8.30 13.05
C VAL A 179 1.51 8.93 12.10
N SER A 180 2.00 9.54 11.02
CA SER A 180 1.16 10.26 10.07
C SER A 180 1.35 9.73 8.66
N VAL A 181 0.27 9.69 7.89
CA VAL A 181 0.29 9.37 6.46
C VAL A 181 -0.45 10.44 5.68
N GLN A 182 0.11 10.81 4.53
CA GLN A 182 -0.54 11.70 3.59
C GLN A 182 -1.07 10.89 2.41
N ARG A 183 -2.38 10.97 2.19
CA ARG A 183 -3.05 10.25 1.11
C ARG A 183 -3.46 11.21 0.03
N THR A 184 -3.21 10.83 -1.21
CA THR A 184 -3.74 11.50 -2.39
C THR A 184 -5.00 10.76 -2.81
N MET A 185 -6.15 11.42 -2.66
CA MET A 185 -7.45 10.86 -3.01
C MET A 185 -7.91 11.41 -4.36
N VAL A 186 -8.50 10.55 -5.19
CA VAL A 186 -9.09 10.89 -6.49
C VAL A 186 -10.59 10.63 -6.50
N PHE A 187 -11.33 11.50 -7.16
CA PHE A 187 -12.78 11.39 -7.31
C PHE A 187 -13.28 12.21 -8.49
N ASN A 188 -14.43 11.83 -9.03
CA ASN A 188 -15.17 12.63 -10.00
C ASN A 188 -16.03 13.67 -9.28
N GLU A 189 -16.46 14.70 -10.01
CA GLU A 189 -17.37 15.69 -9.45
C GLU A 189 -18.70 15.04 -9.09
N VAL A 190 -19.12 15.20 -7.83
CA VAL A 190 -20.40 14.70 -7.33
C VAL A 190 -21.25 15.87 -6.90
N THR A 191 -22.45 15.98 -7.47
CA THR A 191 -23.45 16.97 -7.05
C THR A 191 -24.16 16.48 -5.79
N ARG A 192 -24.45 17.40 -4.86
CA ARG A 192 -25.17 17.04 -3.63
C ARG A 192 -26.64 16.79 -3.94
N SER A 193 -27.22 15.79 -3.29
CA SER A 193 -28.66 15.55 -3.37
C SER A 193 -29.46 16.72 -2.78
N ALA A 194 -30.52 17.14 -3.49
CA ALA A 194 -31.48 18.12 -3.00
C ALA A 194 -32.34 17.59 -1.83
N THR A 195 -32.28 16.30 -1.52
CA THR A 195 -33.08 15.65 -0.46
C THR A 195 -32.48 15.80 0.95
N GLY A 196 -31.28 16.37 1.08
CA GLY A 196 -30.58 16.52 2.36
C GLY A 196 -29.85 15.26 2.86
N SER A 197 -29.80 14.19 2.06
CA SER A 197 -29.05 12.97 2.40
C SER A 197 -27.53 13.22 2.38
N ILE A 198 -26.79 12.50 3.23
CA ILE A 198 -25.31 12.55 3.25
C ILE A 198 -24.80 12.15 1.86
N THR A 199 -24.03 13.03 1.24
CA THR A 199 -23.43 12.79 -0.07
C THR A 199 -22.15 11.99 0.10
N ASN A 200 -22.07 10.82 -0.54
CA ASN A 200 -20.83 10.07 -0.65
C ASN A 200 -20.07 10.57 -1.89
N PHE A 201 -18.87 11.11 -1.68
CA PHE A 201 -18.01 11.59 -2.77
C PHE A 201 -17.26 10.48 -3.50
N GLY A 202 -17.33 9.24 -3.02
CA GLY A 202 -16.70 8.09 -3.69
C GLY A 202 -15.18 8.23 -3.83
N LYS A 203 -14.51 8.93 -2.91
CA LYS A 203 -13.07 9.17 -2.97
C LYS A 203 -12.30 7.86 -2.86
N VAL A 204 -11.43 7.61 -3.84
CA VAL A 204 -10.54 6.43 -3.89
C VAL A 204 -9.10 6.88 -3.71
N ASN A 205 -8.25 6.06 -3.08
CA ASN A 205 -6.84 6.38 -2.98
C ASN A 205 -6.17 6.24 -4.35
N LEU A 206 -5.38 7.22 -4.77
CA LEU A 206 -4.64 7.20 -6.03
C LEU A 206 -3.72 5.97 -6.16
N VAL A 207 -3.24 5.41 -5.05
CA VAL A 207 -2.44 4.17 -5.04
C VAL A 207 -3.20 3.02 -5.73
N GLU A 208 -4.52 2.94 -5.58
CA GLU A 208 -5.34 1.90 -6.18
C GLU A 208 -5.41 2.00 -7.71
N ALA A 209 -5.22 3.20 -8.27
CA ALA A 209 -5.25 3.43 -9.71
C ALA A 209 -4.11 2.75 -10.48
N VAL A 210 -3.03 2.35 -9.78
CA VAL A 210 -1.93 1.59 -10.40
C VAL A 210 -2.39 0.18 -10.80
N GLN A 211 -3.34 -0.40 -10.07
CA GLN A 211 -3.91 -1.71 -10.38
C GLN A 211 -5.19 -1.61 -11.21
N ASP A 212 -5.98 -0.56 -10.98
CA ASP A 212 -7.26 -0.36 -11.65
C ASP A 212 -7.26 0.95 -12.46
N ALA A 213 -7.05 0.81 -13.76
CA ALA A 213 -7.01 1.95 -14.69
C ALA A 213 -8.34 2.72 -14.75
N THR A 214 -9.47 2.09 -14.38
CA THR A 214 -10.79 2.73 -14.45
C THR A 214 -10.94 3.87 -13.45
N ILE A 215 -10.15 3.88 -12.37
CA ILE A 215 -10.16 4.95 -11.35
C ILE A 215 -9.72 6.29 -11.95
N LEU A 216 -8.79 6.26 -12.91
CA LEU A 216 -8.29 7.46 -13.60
C LEU A 216 -8.87 7.64 -15.01
N GLU A 217 -9.76 6.74 -15.42
CA GLU A 217 -10.51 6.93 -16.65
C GLU A 217 -11.61 7.97 -16.42
N ASN A 218 -11.65 8.96 -17.31
CA ASN A 218 -12.67 9.99 -17.27
C ASN A 218 -13.12 10.30 -18.70
N GLN A 219 -14.43 10.27 -18.92
CA GLN A 219 -15.08 10.50 -20.20
C GLN A 219 -16.00 11.75 -20.16
N THR A 220 -15.68 12.75 -19.32
CA THR A 220 -16.66 13.78 -18.96
C THR A 220 -16.88 14.77 -20.10
N THR A 221 -15.92 14.84 -21.02
CA THR A 221 -16.05 15.60 -22.27
C THR A 221 -16.64 14.79 -23.42
N ALA A 222 -16.89 13.48 -23.26
CA ALA A 222 -17.39 12.63 -24.34
C ALA A 222 -18.84 13.00 -24.72
N LEU A 223 -19.03 13.35 -25.98
CA LEU A 223 -20.33 13.64 -26.58
C LEU A 223 -21.00 12.32 -26.95
N VAL A 224 -21.81 11.79 -26.03
CA VAL A 224 -22.63 10.59 -26.27
C VAL A 224 -24.08 11.03 -26.40
N PRO A 225 -24.71 10.88 -27.58
CA PRO A 225 -26.11 11.23 -27.78
C PRO A 225 -27.04 10.50 -26.80
N VAL A 226 -27.98 11.23 -26.20
CA VAL A 226 -28.91 10.73 -25.20
C VAL A 226 -30.29 10.57 -25.82
N TYR A 227 -30.81 9.34 -25.75
CA TYR A 227 -32.20 9.02 -26.05
C TYR A 227 -33.07 9.37 -24.83
N LEU A 228 -34.06 10.24 -25.02
CA LEU A 228 -34.97 10.67 -23.95
C LEU A 228 -36.18 9.75 -23.85
N ALA A 229 -36.64 9.49 -22.63
CA ALA A 229 -37.76 8.58 -22.36
C ALA A 229 -39.13 9.13 -22.80
N ASP A 230 -39.21 10.40 -23.18
CA ASP A 230 -40.41 11.05 -23.74
C ASP A 230 -40.45 11.02 -25.27
N ASP A 231 -39.50 10.31 -25.90
CA ASP A 231 -39.33 10.14 -27.34
C ASP A 231 -39.17 11.45 -28.13
N SER A 232 -38.96 12.60 -27.46
CA SER A 232 -38.83 13.92 -28.08
C SER A 232 -37.64 14.07 -29.04
N ARG A 233 -36.70 13.11 -29.00
CA ARG A 233 -35.50 13.04 -29.85
C ARG A 233 -35.48 11.81 -30.75
N ALA A 234 -36.54 11.00 -30.80
CA ALA A 234 -36.53 9.71 -31.49
C ALA A 234 -36.17 9.83 -32.99
N ASP A 235 -36.56 10.92 -33.64
CA ASP A 235 -36.30 11.17 -35.07
C ASP A 235 -34.79 11.20 -35.43
N PHE A 236 -33.93 11.59 -34.49
CA PHE A 236 -32.47 11.68 -34.69
C PHE A 236 -31.75 10.33 -34.55
N PHE A 237 -32.44 9.31 -34.03
CA PHE A 237 -31.91 7.97 -33.85
C PHE A 237 -32.51 7.01 -34.88
N VAL A 238 -31.85 5.87 -35.06
CA VAL A 238 -32.43 4.72 -35.77
C VAL A 238 -33.76 4.33 -35.11
N ASP A 239 -34.71 3.90 -35.92
CA ASP A 239 -36.03 3.44 -35.46
C ASP A 239 -35.88 2.40 -34.34
N THR A 240 -36.62 2.59 -33.25
CA THR A 240 -36.52 1.74 -32.05
C THR A 240 -36.97 0.31 -32.30
N ASP A 241 -37.85 0.09 -33.28
CA ASP A 241 -38.29 -1.25 -33.67
C ASP A 241 -37.20 -2.00 -34.45
N VAL A 242 -36.26 -1.26 -35.07
CA VAL A 242 -35.10 -1.82 -35.80
C VAL A 242 -33.89 -1.95 -34.90
N LEU A 243 -33.62 -0.94 -34.05
CA LEU A 243 -32.51 -0.93 -33.10
C LEU A 243 -32.96 -0.29 -31.78
N ALA A 244 -33.25 -1.15 -30.80
CA ALA A 244 -33.69 -0.71 -29.48
C ALA A 244 -32.61 0.13 -28.76
N PRO A 245 -32.97 1.24 -28.09
CA PRO A 245 -32.04 1.99 -27.24
C PRO A 245 -31.49 1.16 -26.08
N VAL A 246 -30.20 1.31 -25.81
CA VAL A 246 -29.48 0.53 -24.79
C VAL A 246 -29.08 1.41 -23.61
N ASP A 247 -29.22 0.87 -22.40
CA ASP A 247 -28.73 1.52 -21.19
C ASP A 247 -27.20 1.59 -21.22
N THR A 248 -26.67 2.82 -21.11
CA THR A 248 -25.23 3.09 -21.13
C THR A 248 -24.86 3.90 -19.90
N LYS A 249 -23.72 3.53 -19.29
CA LYS A 249 -23.13 4.24 -18.17
C LYS A 249 -21.88 4.97 -18.62
N VAL A 250 -21.83 6.27 -18.44
CA VAL A 250 -20.65 7.11 -18.72
C VAL A 250 -20.38 7.96 -17.49
N ASP A 251 -19.17 7.84 -16.92
CA ASP A 251 -18.72 8.59 -15.73
C ASP A 251 -19.65 8.53 -14.50
N GLY A 252 -20.44 7.47 -14.39
CA GLY A 252 -21.39 7.29 -13.28
C GLY A 252 -22.83 7.68 -13.62
N ASP A 253 -23.06 8.40 -14.72
CA ASP A 253 -24.39 8.72 -15.21
C ASP A 253 -24.96 7.59 -16.05
N GLU A 254 -26.19 7.18 -15.75
CA GLU A 254 -26.95 6.16 -16.48
C GLU A 254 -28.01 6.82 -17.36
N PHE A 255 -28.00 6.48 -18.65
CA PHE A 255 -28.93 7.00 -19.65
C PHE A 255 -29.06 6.02 -20.83
N LYS A 256 -30.10 6.18 -21.65
CA LYS A 256 -30.27 5.40 -22.88
C LYS A 256 -29.61 6.06 -24.08
N THR A 257 -29.02 5.27 -24.97
CA THR A 257 -28.46 5.75 -26.24
C THR A 257 -28.73 4.75 -27.36
N SER A 258 -28.69 5.21 -28.61
CA SER A 258 -28.83 4.37 -29.82
C SER A 258 -27.93 4.93 -30.93
N ALA A 259 -27.94 4.30 -32.10
CA ALA A 259 -27.26 4.80 -33.29
C ALA A 259 -27.94 6.06 -33.84
N LEU A 260 -27.14 7.03 -34.29
CA LEU A 260 -27.65 8.22 -34.98
C LEU A 260 -28.11 7.85 -36.39
N ARG A 261 -29.22 8.44 -36.83
CA ARG A 261 -29.79 8.20 -38.16
C ARG A 261 -28.93 8.86 -39.25
N VAL A 262 -28.77 8.19 -40.38
CA VAL A 262 -28.17 8.79 -41.60
C VAL A 262 -29.15 9.76 -42.28
N ASP A 263 -28.64 10.57 -43.20
CA ASP A 263 -29.44 11.48 -44.04
C ASP A 263 -30.31 12.47 -43.24
N THR A 264 -29.90 12.76 -42.00
CA THR A 264 -30.60 13.64 -41.06
C THR A 264 -29.63 14.67 -40.52
N GLN A 265 -29.99 15.95 -40.66
CA GLN A 265 -29.23 17.04 -40.06
C GLN A 265 -29.60 17.17 -38.57
N MET A 266 -28.59 17.29 -37.72
CA MET A 266 -28.77 17.32 -36.27
C MET A 266 -27.72 18.17 -35.56
N ASP A 267 -27.98 18.54 -34.30
CA ASP A 267 -27.00 19.17 -33.42
C ASP A 267 -26.44 18.12 -32.45
N LEU A 268 -25.19 17.70 -32.68
CA LEU A 268 -24.53 16.67 -31.88
C LEU A 268 -24.33 17.10 -30.42
N VAL A 269 -24.08 18.39 -30.18
CA VAL A 269 -23.82 18.92 -28.84
C VAL A 269 -25.12 18.93 -28.03
N SER A 270 -26.21 19.42 -28.63
CA SER A 270 -27.54 19.39 -28.02
C SER A 270 -28.02 17.97 -27.74
N LEU A 271 -27.83 17.04 -28.68
CA LEU A 271 -28.21 15.63 -28.50
C LEU A 271 -27.45 14.93 -27.36
N ALA A 272 -26.25 15.38 -27.02
CA ALA A 272 -25.45 14.81 -25.93
C ALA A 272 -25.85 15.31 -24.52
N THR A 273 -26.82 16.23 -24.40
CA THR A 273 -27.35 16.72 -23.11
C THR A 273 -28.41 15.79 -22.52
N GLY A 274 -28.46 15.63 -21.20
CA GLY A 274 -29.50 14.81 -20.55
C GLY A 274 -29.75 15.18 -19.07
N PRO A 275 -30.76 14.59 -18.41
CA PRO A 275 -31.14 14.96 -17.03
C PRO A 275 -30.01 14.76 -16.00
N ASN A 276 -29.14 13.78 -16.23
CA ASN A 276 -28.01 13.45 -15.35
C ASN A 276 -26.66 13.91 -15.95
N ARG A 277 -26.58 14.18 -17.27
CA ARG A 277 -25.34 14.61 -17.93
C ARG A 277 -25.38 16.11 -18.22
N ILE A 278 -24.31 16.81 -17.83
CA ILE A 278 -24.07 18.23 -18.08
C ILE A 278 -25.04 19.12 -17.28
N ASN A 279 -24.53 19.73 -16.21
CA ASN A 279 -25.23 20.79 -15.49
C ASN A 279 -25.74 21.86 -16.47
N ALA A 280 -27.01 22.21 -16.31
CA ALA A 280 -27.82 23.15 -17.06
C ALA A 280 -27.05 24.21 -17.90
N GLN A 281 -27.35 24.19 -19.21
CA GLN A 281 -27.02 25.18 -20.25
C GLN A 281 -25.64 25.04 -20.89
N ILE A 282 -25.52 24.13 -21.87
CA ILE A 282 -24.58 24.32 -22.98
C ILE A 282 -24.87 25.67 -23.62
N ASP A 283 -23.83 26.46 -23.87
CA ASP A 283 -23.94 27.80 -24.44
C ASP A 283 -22.96 28.00 -25.61
N SER A 284 -22.93 29.22 -26.16
CA SER A 284 -22.09 29.58 -27.30
C SER A 284 -20.58 29.48 -27.06
N THR A 285 -20.14 29.18 -25.82
CA THR A 285 -18.73 28.99 -25.49
C THR A 285 -18.28 27.53 -25.60
N ASP A 286 -19.22 26.60 -25.76
CA ASP A 286 -18.94 25.19 -25.95
C ASP A 286 -18.70 24.85 -27.42
N SER A 287 -17.66 24.07 -27.69
CA SER A 287 -17.31 23.61 -29.04
C SER A 287 -16.80 22.18 -29.02
N ILE A 288 -16.96 21.50 -30.16
CA ILE A 288 -16.47 20.15 -30.39
C ILE A 288 -14.96 20.19 -30.66
N ASP A 289 -14.23 19.22 -30.11
CA ASP A 289 -12.83 19.01 -30.42
C ASP A 289 -12.65 18.61 -31.89
N GLY A 290 -11.61 19.13 -32.54
CA GLY A 290 -11.35 18.85 -33.97
C GLY A 290 -11.06 17.36 -34.25
N ARG A 291 -10.84 16.54 -33.22
CA ARG A 291 -10.73 15.09 -33.36
C ARG A 291 -12.09 14.42 -33.26
N VAL A 292 -12.84 14.47 -34.37
CA VAL A 292 -14.08 13.69 -34.56
C VAL A 292 -13.78 12.49 -35.45
N GLU A 293 -14.25 11.31 -35.05
CA GLU A 293 -14.04 10.07 -35.79
C GLU A 293 -15.30 9.21 -35.86
N LEU A 294 -15.54 8.57 -37.01
CA LEU A 294 -16.56 7.54 -37.15
C LEU A 294 -16.17 6.31 -36.33
N LYS A 295 -16.99 5.95 -35.35
CA LYS A 295 -16.73 4.84 -34.43
C LYS A 295 -17.29 3.52 -34.96
N THR A 296 -18.57 3.53 -35.32
CA THR A 296 -19.34 2.33 -35.64
C THR A 296 -20.36 2.65 -36.73
N VAL A 297 -20.60 1.72 -37.64
CA VAL A 297 -21.63 1.80 -38.68
C VAL A 297 -22.61 0.65 -38.47
N TYR A 298 -23.90 0.96 -38.49
CA TYR A 298 -24.99 -0.01 -38.38
C TYR A 298 -25.57 -0.28 -39.76
N VAL A 299 -25.57 -1.55 -40.16
CA VAL A 299 -26.06 -2.01 -41.47
C VAL A 299 -27.23 -2.95 -41.26
N LEU A 300 -28.40 -2.60 -41.81
CA LEU A 300 -29.55 -3.50 -41.87
C LEU A 300 -29.38 -4.45 -43.06
N VAL A 301 -29.49 -5.73 -42.78
CA VAL A 301 -29.47 -6.81 -43.76
C VAL A 301 -30.85 -7.44 -43.81
N ARG A 302 -31.41 -7.58 -45.01
CA ARG A 302 -32.69 -8.25 -45.24
C ARG A 302 -32.46 -9.39 -46.20
N ASP A 303 -33.01 -10.57 -45.91
CA ASP A 303 -33.03 -11.64 -46.91
C ASP A 303 -33.95 -11.26 -48.09
N ALA A 304 -33.90 -12.05 -49.18
CA ALA A 304 -34.69 -11.79 -50.37
C ALA A 304 -36.21 -11.83 -50.11
N ALA A 305 -36.67 -12.59 -49.10
CA ALA A 305 -38.09 -12.67 -48.75
C ALA A 305 -38.55 -11.39 -48.04
N ASN A 306 -37.78 -10.91 -47.06
CA ASN A 306 -38.01 -9.68 -46.32
C ASN A 306 -37.86 -8.44 -47.19
N GLN A 307 -36.93 -8.47 -48.15
CA GLN A 307 -36.81 -7.41 -49.15
C GLN A 307 -38.06 -7.31 -50.04
N ALA A 308 -38.71 -8.43 -50.35
CA ALA A 308 -39.91 -8.46 -51.19
C ALA A 308 -41.19 -8.09 -50.41
N ASP A 309 -41.29 -8.54 -49.15
CA ASP A 309 -42.37 -8.21 -48.22
C ASP A 309 -41.81 -8.18 -46.79
N SER A 310 -41.80 -7.00 -46.17
CA SER A 310 -41.24 -6.75 -44.84
C SER A 310 -41.96 -7.45 -43.69
N SER A 311 -43.10 -8.11 -43.96
CA SER A 311 -43.81 -8.96 -43.00
C SER A 311 -43.39 -10.44 -43.06
N THR A 312 -42.48 -10.80 -43.97
CA THR A 312 -41.98 -12.16 -44.18
C THR A 312 -40.44 -12.19 -44.23
N GLY A 313 -39.82 -13.35 -44.06
CA GLY A 313 -38.35 -13.48 -44.12
C GLY A 313 -37.62 -12.92 -42.90
N GLU A 314 -36.30 -12.93 -42.96
CA GLU A 314 -35.39 -12.52 -41.88
C GLU A 314 -34.78 -11.12 -42.11
N SER A 315 -34.62 -10.35 -41.04
CA SER A 315 -33.92 -9.06 -41.05
C SER A 315 -33.02 -8.92 -39.83
N ASP A 316 -31.76 -8.57 -40.05
CA ASP A 316 -30.75 -8.47 -39.00
C ASP A 316 -29.99 -7.14 -39.07
N VAL A 317 -29.65 -6.55 -37.92
CA VAL A 317 -28.77 -5.38 -37.86
C VAL A 317 -27.37 -5.83 -37.50
N LEU A 318 -26.38 -5.43 -38.32
CA LEU A 318 -24.97 -5.67 -38.09
C LEU A 318 -24.30 -4.45 -37.46
N GLU A 319 -23.50 -4.67 -36.41
CA GLU A 319 -22.64 -3.65 -35.82
C GLU A 319 -21.22 -3.76 -36.40
N ILE A 320 -20.81 -2.80 -37.23
CA ILE A 320 -19.49 -2.80 -37.87
C ILE A 320 -18.62 -1.74 -37.20
N GLN A 321 -17.66 -2.18 -36.39
CA GLN A 321 -16.70 -1.29 -35.77
C GLN A 321 -15.68 -0.80 -36.80
N VAL A 322 -15.67 0.51 -37.06
CA VAL A 322 -14.81 1.12 -38.09
C VAL A 322 -13.72 2.00 -37.51
N LYS A 323 -13.79 2.37 -36.23
CA LYS A 323 -12.77 3.21 -35.57
C LYS A 323 -11.35 2.68 -35.81
N GLY A 324 -10.43 3.57 -36.18
CA GLY A 324 -9.03 3.24 -36.46
C GLY A 324 -8.77 2.75 -37.89
N LEU A 325 -9.81 2.52 -38.71
CA LEU A 325 -9.64 2.26 -40.14
C LEU A 325 -9.27 3.55 -40.88
N PRO A 326 -8.61 3.46 -42.06
CA PRO A 326 -8.34 4.65 -42.86
C PRO A 326 -9.62 5.42 -43.20
N ARG A 327 -9.54 6.75 -43.20
CA ARG A 327 -10.59 7.69 -43.62
C ARG A 327 -11.83 7.77 -42.71
N THR A 328 -11.72 7.38 -41.44
CA THR A 328 -12.78 7.56 -40.43
C THR A 328 -12.77 8.92 -39.75
N THR A 329 -11.65 9.63 -39.81
CA THR A 329 -11.49 10.93 -39.16
C THR A 329 -12.04 12.05 -40.05
N PHE A 330 -12.77 12.97 -39.42
CA PHE A 330 -13.17 14.20 -40.08
C PHE A 330 -11.92 15.06 -40.33
N GLN A 331 -11.87 15.71 -41.50
CA GLN A 331 -10.78 16.59 -41.90
C GLN A 331 -11.31 18.00 -42.14
N PRO A 332 -10.55 19.06 -41.81
CA PRO A 332 -10.96 20.43 -42.13
C PRO A 332 -11.38 20.57 -43.59
N ALA A 333 -12.47 21.28 -43.85
CA ALA A 333 -12.92 21.57 -45.21
C ALA A 333 -11.83 22.34 -45.99
N ALA A 334 -11.65 22.02 -47.27
CA ALA A 334 -10.62 22.65 -48.10
C ALA A 334 -10.96 24.12 -48.47
N GLU A 335 -12.25 24.44 -48.48
CA GLU A 335 -12.82 25.76 -48.78
C GLU A 335 -14.09 25.93 -47.94
N GLY A 336 -14.38 27.15 -47.49
CA GLY A 336 -15.57 27.45 -46.68
C GLY A 336 -15.23 27.88 -45.25
N ASP A 337 -16.12 27.57 -44.32
CA ASP A 337 -15.97 27.90 -42.90
C ASP A 337 -14.77 27.15 -42.28
N SER A 338 -13.91 27.88 -41.59
CA SER A 338 -12.76 27.35 -40.86
C SER A 338 -13.12 26.33 -39.76
N ARG A 339 -14.38 26.33 -39.29
CA ARG A 339 -14.90 25.40 -38.28
C ARG A 339 -15.64 24.20 -38.90
N GLU A 340 -15.76 24.15 -40.22
CA GLU A 340 -16.36 23.02 -40.91
C GLU A 340 -15.33 21.91 -41.15
N MET A 341 -15.76 20.68 -40.89
CA MET A 341 -14.99 19.47 -41.16
C MET A 341 -15.82 18.51 -42.00
N THR A 342 -15.15 17.76 -42.86
CA THR A 342 -15.75 16.82 -43.80
C THR A 342 -15.28 15.39 -43.49
N LEU A 343 -16.21 14.44 -43.56
CA LEU A 343 -15.93 13.02 -43.56
C LEU A 343 -16.09 12.48 -44.98
N THR A 344 -15.08 11.74 -45.44
CA THR A 344 -15.14 11.02 -46.71
C THR A 344 -14.68 9.58 -46.47
N PHE A 345 -15.50 8.79 -45.79
CA PHE A 345 -15.21 7.40 -45.48
C PHE A 345 -15.52 6.51 -46.69
N SER A 346 -14.57 5.68 -47.08
CA SER A 346 -14.77 4.66 -48.10
C SER A 346 -13.90 3.46 -47.77
N ASN A 347 -14.55 2.32 -47.56
CA ASN A 347 -13.90 1.03 -47.34
C ASN A 347 -14.56 -0.01 -48.24
N ASN A 348 -13.79 -0.63 -49.12
CA ASN A 348 -14.26 -1.58 -50.13
C ASN A 348 -14.06 -3.06 -49.74
N ALA A 349 -13.61 -3.32 -48.52
CA ALA A 349 -13.17 -4.65 -48.08
C ALA A 349 -13.70 -5.02 -46.69
N VAL A 350 -14.92 -4.62 -46.35
CA VAL A 350 -15.59 -5.15 -45.16
C VAL A 350 -16.06 -6.57 -45.47
N LEU A 351 -15.57 -7.56 -44.72
CA LEU A 351 -15.84 -8.97 -44.97
C LEU A 351 -17.06 -9.43 -44.17
N LEU A 352 -18.04 -10.02 -44.86
CA LEU A 352 -19.23 -10.65 -44.29
C LEU A 352 -19.26 -12.13 -44.68
N ALA A 353 -19.64 -12.97 -43.74
CA ALA A 353 -19.81 -14.42 -43.90
C ALA A 353 -21.09 -14.88 -43.20
N ASN A 354 -21.52 -16.11 -43.43
CA ASN A 354 -22.73 -16.68 -42.83
C ASN A 354 -22.68 -16.72 -41.28
N ASP A 355 -21.48 -16.75 -40.68
CA ASP A 355 -21.30 -16.70 -39.22
C ASP A 355 -21.16 -15.26 -38.67
N THR A 356 -21.36 -14.24 -39.52
CA THR A 356 -21.36 -12.84 -39.08
C THR A 356 -22.50 -12.61 -38.10
N LYS A 357 -22.17 -11.99 -36.97
CA LYS A 357 -23.12 -11.79 -35.88
C LYS A 357 -23.89 -10.49 -36.01
N GLY A 358 -25.18 -10.54 -35.68
CA GLY A 358 -26.00 -9.36 -35.47
C GLY A 358 -25.66 -8.63 -34.17
N VAL A 359 -26.28 -7.48 -33.96
CA VAL A 359 -26.16 -6.65 -32.75
C VAL A 359 -26.50 -7.42 -31.47
N ASP A 360 -27.39 -8.41 -31.55
CA ASP A 360 -27.81 -9.26 -30.43
C ASP A 360 -26.81 -10.39 -30.10
N GLY A 361 -25.75 -10.54 -30.90
CA GLY A 361 -24.71 -11.56 -30.75
C GLY A 361 -25.05 -12.92 -31.36
N SER A 362 -26.24 -13.07 -31.97
CA SER A 362 -26.64 -14.26 -32.73
C SER A 362 -26.10 -14.20 -34.18
N ALA A 363 -26.05 -15.33 -34.90
CA ALA A 363 -25.65 -15.32 -36.31
C ALA A 363 -26.78 -14.70 -37.15
N ALA A 364 -26.45 -13.76 -38.04
CA ALA A 364 -27.43 -13.07 -38.86
C ALA A 364 -28.10 -14.04 -39.85
N ALA A 365 -29.34 -14.41 -39.58
CA ALA A 365 -30.10 -15.37 -40.38
C ALA A 365 -30.31 -14.88 -41.83
N ALA A 366 -30.39 -13.56 -42.02
CA ALA A 366 -30.50 -12.92 -43.32
C ALA A 366 -29.26 -13.15 -44.23
N LEU A 367 -28.12 -13.54 -43.66
CA LEU A 367 -26.89 -13.88 -44.41
C LEU A 367 -26.75 -15.38 -44.72
N SER A 368 -27.71 -16.21 -44.33
CA SER A 368 -27.64 -17.68 -44.52
C SER A 368 -27.44 -18.11 -45.98
N GLY A 369 -27.93 -17.31 -46.94
CA GLY A 369 -27.76 -17.55 -48.38
C GLY A 369 -26.31 -17.45 -48.88
N LEU A 370 -25.37 -16.92 -48.08
CA LEU A 370 -23.94 -16.92 -48.42
C LEU A 370 -23.31 -18.33 -48.33
N GLY A 371 -23.85 -19.23 -47.51
CA GLY A 371 -23.24 -20.54 -47.25
C GLY A 371 -21.82 -20.41 -46.69
N ASP A 372 -20.86 -21.15 -47.25
CA ASP A 372 -19.44 -21.10 -46.85
C ASP A 372 -18.66 -19.95 -47.52
N ASN A 373 -19.33 -19.07 -48.26
CA ASN A 373 -18.67 -17.98 -48.99
C ASN A 373 -18.52 -16.73 -48.11
N VAL A 374 -17.48 -15.95 -48.40
CA VAL A 374 -17.20 -14.65 -47.76
C VAL A 374 -17.37 -13.53 -48.78
N ALA A 375 -18.32 -12.63 -48.52
CA ALA A 375 -18.58 -11.45 -49.33
C ALA A 375 -17.74 -10.26 -48.85
N SER A 376 -17.12 -9.52 -49.78
CA SER A 376 -16.52 -8.22 -49.48
C SER A 376 -17.47 -7.10 -49.88
N VAL A 377 -17.65 -6.12 -49.00
CA VAL A 377 -18.67 -5.07 -49.11
C VAL A 377 -18.03 -3.69 -49.11
N ASP A 378 -18.56 -2.82 -49.96
CA ASP A 378 -18.22 -1.40 -50.07
C ASP A 378 -19.16 -0.56 -49.20
N LEU A 379 -18.58 0.09 -48.20
CA LEU A 379 -19.23 1.06 -47.32
C LEU A 379 -18.66 2.45 -47.61
N LYS A 380 -19.56 3.37 -47.94
CA LYS A 380 -19.23 4.77 -48.24
C LYS A 380 -20.16 5.69 -47.47
N LEU A 381 -19.57 6.54 -46.64
CA LEU A 381 -20.28 7.57 -45.88
C LEU A 381 -19.58 8.91 -46.12
N ASN A 382 -20.35 9.93 -46.46
CA ASN A 382 -19.85 11.29 -46.59
C ASN A 382 -20.65 12.20 -45.67
N GLY A 383 -19.98 13.13 -44.98
CA GLY A 383 -20.68 14.00 -44.07
C GLY A 383 -19.93 15.28 -43.77
N THR A 384 -20.62 16.19 -43.11
CA THR A 384 -20.09 17.46 -42.62
C THR A 384 -20.39 17.58 -41.13
N ILE A 385 -19.47 18.20 -40.40
CA ILE A 385 -19.71 18.65 -39.03
C ILE A 385 -19.12 20.04 -38.85
N ASN A 386 -19.88 20.95 -38.26
CA ASN A 386 -19.35 22.22 -37.79
C ASN A 386 -19.03 22.13 -36.30
N VAL A 387 -17.76 22.34 -35.93
CA VAL A 387 -17.31 22.15 -34.55
C VAL A 387 -17.79 23.25 -33.59
N GLU A 388 -18.25 24.39 -34.10
CA GLU A 388 -18.79 25.49 -33.28
C GLU A 388 -20.30 25.33 -33.07
N THR A 389 -21.06 25.08 -34.14
CA THR A 389 -22.54 24.98 -34.05
C THR A 389 -23.03 23.59 -33.69
N GLY A 390 -22.18 22.56 -33.76
CA GLY A 390 -22.58 21.17 -33.55
C GLY A 390 -23.38 20.56 -34.70
N ALA A 391 -23.64 21.33 -35.76
CA ALA A 391 -24.41 20.88 -36.93
C ALA A 391 -23.68 19.73 -37.63
N LEU A 392 -24.32 18.57 -37.62
CA LEU A 392 -23.82 17.30 -38.14
C LEU A 392 -24.81 16.76 -39.17
N GLU A 393 -24.28 16.31 -40.30
CA GLU A 393 -25.02 15.53 -41.29
C GLU A 393 -24.09 14.47 -41.89
N ILE A 394 -24.52 13.21 -41.88
CA ILE A 394 -23.79 12.12 -42.55
C ILE A 394 -24.76 11.40 -43.46
N ASN A 395 -24.39 11.36 -44.74
CA ASN A 395 -25.11 10.69 -45.79
C ASN A 395 -24.43 9.36 -46.13
N ALA A 396 -25.23 8.30 -46.27
CA ALA A 396 -24.73 6.99 -46.66
C ALA A 396 -24.96 6.73 -48.15
N SER A 397 -23.95 6.20 -48.83
CA SER A 397 -24.13 5.69 -50.19
C SER A 397 -24.71 4.27 -50.14
N PRO A 398 -25.42 3.82 -51.21
CA PRO A 398 -25.89 2.44 -51.29
C PRO A 398 -24.76 1.44 -51.11
N VAL A 399 -24.98 0.46 -50.25
CA VAL A 399 -24.04 -0.63 -49.97
C VAL A 399 -23.95 -1.54 -51.19
N ARG A 400 -22.73 -1.92 -51.58
CA ARG A 400 -22.51 -2.82 -52.74
C ARG A 400 -21.59 -3.97 -52.37
N VAL A 401 -21.90 -5.16 -52.86
CA VAL A 401 -20.97 -6.29 -52.79
C VAL A 401 -19.87 -6.08 -53.84
N ASN A 402 -18.64 -5.94 -53.38
CA ASN A 402 -17.45 -5.71 -54.19
C ASN A 402 -16.85 -7.03 -54.73
N GLY A 403 -17.01 -8.14 -53.98
CA GLY A 403 -16.53 -9.45 -54.40
C GLY A 403 -17.05 -10.59 -53.51
N LEU A 404 -16.87 -11.82 -53.96
CA LEU A 404 -17.25 -13.04 -53.24
C LEU A 404 -16.09 -14.05 -53.33
N HIS A 405 -15.76 -14.70 -52.22
CA HIS A 405 -14.72 -15.72 -52.16
C HIS A 405 -15.28 -17.01 -51.54
N ASP A 406 -14.80 -18.17 -51.99
CA ASP A 406 -15.10 -19.44 -51.33
C ASP A 406 -14.31 -19.61 -50.01
N ALA A 407 -14.58 -20.69 -49.28
CA ALA A 407 -13.87 -21.06 -48.05
C ALA A 407 -12.36 -21.26 -48.23
N SER A 408 -11.86 -21.42 -49.47
CA SER A 408 -10.44 -21.55 -49.80
C SER A 408 -9.80 -20.22 -50.23
N GLY A 409 -10.56 -19.12 -50.24
CA GLY A 409 -10.09 -17.79 -50.64
C GLY A 409 -10.10 -17.56 -52.17
N THR A 410 -10.74 -18.42 -52.95
CA THR A 410 -10.82 -18.28 -54.41
C THR A 410 -11.97 -17.35 -54.80
N PRO A 411 -11.76 -16.37 -55.70
CA PRO A 411 -12.82 -15.47 -56.12
C PRO A 411 -13.91 -16.18 -56.95
N ILE A 412 -15.17 -15.93 -56.61
CA ILE A 412 -16.37 -16.42 -57.30
C ILE A 412 -17.01 -15.27 -58.09
N SER A 413 -17.50 -15.55 -59.31
CA SER A 413 -18.24 -14.58 -60.12
C SER A 413 -19.52 -14.12 -59.40
N THR A 414 -19.66 -12.80 -59.23
CA THR A 414 -20.83 -12.15 -58.62
C THR A 414 -21.93 -11.82 -59.62
N SER A 415 -21.66 -11.96 -60.92
CA SER A 415 -22.58 -11.60 -62.01
C SER A 415 -23.30 -12.79 -62.64
N THR A 416 -22.85 -14.02 -62.37
CA THR A 416 -23.39 -15.26 -62.96
C THR A 416 -23.32 -16.45 -61.99
N GLY A 417 -24.14 -17.48 -62.22
CA GLY A 417 -24.06 -18.75 -61.51
C GLY A 417 -24.42 -18.70 -60.02
N ALA A 418 -23.82 -19.58 -59.23
CA ALA A 418 -24.10 -19.72 -57.79
C ALA A 418 -23.72 -18.45 -57.00
N GLY A 419 -22.65 -17.74 -57.39
CA GLY A 419 -22.24 -16.50 -56.73
C GLY A 419 -23.24 -15.35 -56.90
N LYS A 420 -23.86 -15.22 -58.08
CA LYS A 420 -24.98 -14.28 -58.27
C LYS A 420 -26.18 -14.65 -57.38
N THR A 421 -26.51 -15.95 -57.29
CA THR A 421 -27.63 -16.42 -56.45
C THR A 421 -27.39 -16.10 -54.97
N ALA A 422 -26.15 -16.26 -54.49
CA ALA A 422 -25.77 -15.92 -53.12
C ALA A 422 -25.88 -14.42 -52.83
N ILE A 423 -25.46 -13.55 -53.75
CA ILE A 423 -25.54 -12.09 -53.56
C ILE A 423 -26.98 -11.58 -53.68
N ASP A 424 -27.78 -12.13 -54.59
CA ASP A 424 -29.19 -11.77 -54.72
C ASP A 424 -30.05 -12.29 -53.54
N SER A 425 -29.49 -13.11 -52.64
CA SER A 425 -30.22 -13.68 -51.50
C SER A 425 -30.42 -12.69 -50.34
N PHE A 426 -29.71 -11.56 -50.34
CA PHE A 426 -29.82 -10.54 -49.31
C PHE A 426 -29.61 -9.13 -49.88
N SER A 427 -30.07 -8.13 -49.13
CA SER A 427 -29.87 -6.71 -49.40
C SER A 427 -29.34 -6.00 -48.16
N MET A 428 -28.62 -4.90 -48.36
CA MET A 428 -27.96 -4.17 -47.28
C MET A 428 -28.20 -2.67 -47.38
N GLU A 429 -28.44 -2.05 -46.25
CA GLU A 429 -28.69 -0.62 -46.12
C GLU A 429 -27.98 -0.09 -44.86
N VAL A 430 -27.22 1.00 -44.96
CA VAL A 430 -26.68 1.67 -43.78
C VAL A 430 -27.82 2.44 -43.12
N ILE A 431 -28.17 2.08 -41.89
CA ILE A 431 -29.29 2.69 -41.17
C ILE A 431 -28.84 3.74 -40.16
N GLY A 432 -27.61 3.64 -39.66
CA GLY A 432 -27.11 4.57 -38.65
C GLY A 432 -25.63 4.42 -38.33
N TYR A 433 -25.15 5.28 -37.44
CA TYR A 433 -23.75 5.34 -37.05
C TYR A 433 -23.56 5.81 -35.60
N LYS A 434 -22.35 5.62 -35.08
CA LYS A 434 -21.87 6.24 -33.84
C LYS A 434 -20.57 6.98 -34.11
N LEU A 435 -20.39 8.12 -33.43
CA LEU A 435 -19.17 8.92 -33.49
C LEU A 435 -18.38 8.80 -32.18
N ASP A 436 -17.07 8.99 -32.27
CA ASP A 436 -16.22 9.33 -31.13
C ASP A 436 -15.91 10.83 -31.24
N ALA A 437 -16.59 11.62 -30.41
CA ALA A 437 -16.48 13.07 -30.37
C ALA A 437 -16.41 13.55 -28.91
N ARG A 438 -15.71 14.67 -28.69
CA ARG A 438 -15.54 15.27 -27.36
C ARG A 438 -15.75 16.78 -27.43
N LEU A 439 -16.13 17.38 -26.31
CA LEU A 439 -16.04 18.82 -26.10
C LEU A 439 -14.58 19.24 -25.92
N THR A 440 -14.20 20.40 -26.44
CA THR A 440 -12.86 20.99 -26.22
C THR A 440 -12.60 21.34 -24.76
N ASN A 441 -13.66 21.65 -24.01
CA ASN A 441 -13.59 22.18 -22.64
C ASN A 441 -12.63 23.40 -22.52
N ALA A 442 -12.51 24.21 -23.58
CA ALA A 442 -11.64 25.40 -23.59
C ALA A 442 -12.10 26.46 -22.58
N ASN A 443 -13.40 26.50 -22.28
CA ASN A 443 -14.00 27.32 -21.22
C ASN A 443 -13.70 26.80 -19.79
N ARG A 444 -13.07 25.62 -19.65
CA ARG A 444 -12.75 24.95 -18.37
C ARG A 444 -13.98 24.75 -17.47
N ARG A 445 -15.16 24.61 -18.07
CA ARG A 445 -16.42 24.46 -17.36
C ARG A 445 -16.56 23.06 -16.76
N THR A 446 -16.17 22.04 -17.51
CA THR A 446 -16.20 20.66 -17.05
C THR A 446 -14.96 20.38 -16.22
N ARG A 447 -15.15 20.02 -14.95
CA ARG A 447 -14.05 19.54 -14.11
C ARG A 447 -13.81 18.08 -14.43
N GLY A 448 -12.55 17.72 -14.68
CA GLY A 448 -12.15 16.32 -14.81
C GLY A 448 -11.98 15.68 -13.43
N ILE A 449 -11.04 14.75 -13.33
CA ILE A 449 -10.70 14.12 -12.06
C ILE A 449 -10.21 15.17 -11.07
N LEU A 450 -10.78 15.14 -9.87
CA LEU A 450 -10.40 15.98 -8.76
C LEU A 450 -9.44 15.23 -7.85
N ILE A 451 -8.45 15.96 -7.34
CA ILE A 451 -7.45 15.46 -6.41
C ILE A 451 -7.61 16.18 -5.09
N ASP A 452 -7.55 15.43 -4.00
CA ASP A 452 -7.54 15.94 -2.63
C ASP A 452 -6.37 15.32 -1.86
N ARG A 453 -5.75 16.09 -0.97
CA ARG A 453 -4.68 15.61 -0.10
C ARG A 453 -5.20 15.60 1.32
N THR A 454 -5.30 14.41 1.90
CA THR A 454 -5.78 14.23 3.27
C THR A 454 -4.68 13.63 4.12
N GLU A 455 -4.34 14.30 5.22
CA GLU A 455 -3.43 13.79 6.23
C GLU A 455 -4.23 13.07 7.33
N VAL A 456 -3.79 11.87 7.69
CA VAL A 456 -4.34 11.10 8.80
C VAL A 456 -3.22 10.84 9.80
N LYS A 457 -3.52 11.00 11.08
CA LYS A 457 -2.57 10.85 12.18
C LYS A 457 -3.11 9.86 13.20
N GLU A 458 -2.27 8.95 13.63
CA GLU A 458 -2.55 8.04 14.74
C GLU A 458 -1.58 8.33 15.89
N ARG A 459 -2.11 8.42 17.10
CA ARG A 459 -1.34 8.71 18.30
C ARG A 459 -1.37 7.50 19.22
N TYR A 460 -0.19 7.04 19.62
CA TYR A 460 0.01 5.90 20.50
C TYR A 460 0.59 6.40 21.83
N THR A 461 -0.07 6.05 22.94
CA THR A 461 0.47 6.35 24.27
C THR A 461 1.48 5.27 24.64
N VAL A 462 2.75 5.66 24.82
CA VAL A 462 3.79 4.72 25.29
C VAL A 462 3.60 4.50 26.80
N PRO A 463 3.23 3.29 27.25
CA PRO A 463 2.93 3.03 28.65
C PRO A 463 4.19 2.74 29.48
N LEU A 464 4.09 2.87 30.79
CA LEU A 464 5.16 2.45 31.71
C LEU A 464 5.12 0.93 31.89
N GLY A 465 6.25 0.26 31.76
CA GLY A 465 6.39 -1.15 32.09
C GLY A 465 6.44 -1.39 33.61
N ALA A 466 6.19 -2.63 34.04
CA ALA A 466 6.36 -2.96 35.45
C ALA A 466 7.82 -2.83 35.93
N PRO A 467 8.05 -2.43 37.19
CA PRO A 467 9.38 -2.21 37.72
C PRO A 467 10.24 -3.48 37.71
N ILE A 468 11.51 -3.31 37.33
CA ILE A 468 12.57 -4.30 37.46
C ILE A 468 13.46 -3.84 38.61
N SER A 469 13.60 -4.67 39.64
CA SER A 469 14.30 -4.33 40.88
C SER A 469 15.42 -5.31 41.15
N ALA A 470 16.61 -4.81 41.47
CA ALA A 470 17.75 -5.57 41.97
C ALA A 470 17.93 -5.27 43.48
N PRO A 471 17.54 -6.19 44.38
CA PRO A 471 17.70 -5.98 45.81
C PRO A 471 19.16 -6.10 46.22
N GLN A 472 19.66 -5.12 46.96
CA GLN A 472 21.02 -5.15 47.49
C GLN A 472 21.07 -5.93 48.82
N PRO A 473 22.06 -6.81 49.02
CA PRO A 473 22.23 -7.51 50.29
C PRO A 473 22.54 -6.51 51.42
N VAL A 474 21.92 -6.72 52.59
CA VAL A 474 22.04 -5.83 53.77
C VAL A 474 23.48 -5.79 54.31
N HIS A 475 24.27 -6.84 54.07
CA HIS A 475 25.67 -6.95 54.47
C HIS A 475 26.54 -7.32 53.27
N GLY A 476 27.40 -6.40 52.84
CA GLY A 476 28.31 -6.55 51.70
C GLY A 476 28.15 -5.40 50.72
N ALA A 477 29.27 -4.83 50.25
CA ALA A 477 29.22 -3.91 49.12
C ALA A 477 28.84 -4.73 47.87
N SER A 478 27.58 -4.71 47.46
CA SER A 478 27.25 -5.22 46.12
C SER A 478 27.93 -4.32 45.09
N ASP A 479 28.48 -4.93 44.06
CA ASP A 479 29.06 -4.21 42.94
C ASP A 479 27.89 -3.59 42.15
N SER A 480 27.72 -2.26 42.23
CA SER A 480 26.66 -1.54 41.51
C SER A 480 26.69 -1.80 40.00
N ALA A 481 27.84 -2.21 39.46
CA ALA A 481 28.00 -2.62 38.07
C ALA A 481 27.36 -4.00 37.78
N SER A 482 27.37 -4.96 38.72
CA SER A 482 26.72 -6.25 38.53
C SER A 482 25.20 -6.15 38.57
N ASP A 483 24.68 -5.31 39.48
CA ASP A 483 23.24 -5.04 39.60
C ASP A 483 22.72 -4.37 38.32
N LEU A 484 23.43 -3.35 37.83
CA LEU A 484 23.09 -2.68 36.57
C LEU A 484 23.13 -3.63 35.37
N ARG A 485 24.12 -4.52 35.30
CA ARG A 485 24.20 -5.52 34.23
C ARG A 485 22.97 -6.42 34.21
N ALA A 486 22.54 -6.89 35.38
CA ALA A 486 21.35 -7.71 35.51
C ALA A 486 20.07 -6.96 35.09
N LEU A 487 19.95 -5.68 35.46
CA LEU A 487 18.83 -4.82 35.04
C LEU A 487 18.80 -4.67 33.50
N ILE A 488 19.94 -4.36 32.88
CA ILE A 488 20.05 -4.21 31.42
C ILE A 488 19.68 -5.51 30.71
N THR A 489 20.24 -6.65 31.12
CA THR A 489 19.94 -7.93 30.47
C THR A 489 18.47 -8.32 30.63
N THR A 490 17.87 -8.02 31.78
CA THR A 490 16.46 -8.32 32.03
C THR A 490 15.55 -7.42 31.18
N ALA A 491 15.84 -6.12 31.11
CA ALA A 491 15.09 -5.17 30.28
C ALA A 491 15.14 -5.60 28.81
N ARG A 492 16.32 -5.88 28.25
CA ARG A 492 16.47 -6.32 26.85
C ARG A 492 15.71 -7.60 26.56
N THR A 493 15.83 -8.61 27.43
CA THR A 493 15.12 -9.90 27.26
C THR A 493 13.60 -9.70 27.26
N ARG A 494 13.10 -8.79 28.12
CA ARG A 494 11.68 -8.44 28.16
C ARG A 494 11.24 -7.77 26.86
N THR A 495 11.98 -6.78 26.38
CA THR A 495 11.69 -6.06 25.14
C THR A 495 11.67 -7.02 23.94
N SER A 496 12.62 -7.97 23.86
CA SER A 496 12.63 -9.05 22.85
C SER A 496 11.35 -9.91 22.91
N ASN A 497 10.95 -10.35 24.11
CA ASN A 497 9.75 -11.17 24.29
C ASN A 497 8.47 -10.38 23.96
N ASN A 498 8.43 -9.08 24.25
CA ASN A 498 7.32 -8.18 23.92
C ASN A 498 7.19 -8.00 22.40
N ALA A 499 8.31 -7.90 21.68
CA ALA A 499 8.30 -7.83 20.22
C ALA A 499 7.66 -9.09 19.59
N VAL A 500 8.08 -10.28 20.03
CA VAL A 500 7.50 -11.56 19.57
C VAL A 500 6.02 -11.65 19.94
N THR A 501 5.64 -11.24 21.14
CA THR A 501 4.24 -11.22 21.59
C THR A 501 3.39 -10.32 20.70
N THR A 502 3.87 -9.12 20.40
CA THR A 502 3.19 -8.14 19.54
C THR A 502 3.03 -8.68 18.12
N LEU A 503 4.09 -9.26 17.55
CA LEU A 503 4.08 -9.87 16.23
C LEU A 503 3.02 -10.99 16.12
N LEU A 504 3.01 -11.93 17.06
CA LEU A 504 2.09 -13.07 17.04
C LEU A 504 0.63 -12.63 17.30
N ASN A 505 0.40 -11.68 18.21
CA ASN A 505 -0.93 -11.10 18.41
C ASN A 505 -1.42 -10.40 17.13
N TYR A 506 -0.53 -9.73 16.40
CA TYR A 506 -0.88 -9.08 15.14
C TYR A 506 -1.20 -10.08 14.02
N VAL A 507 -0.45 -11.19 13.95
CA VAL A 507 -0.75 -12.33 13.06
C VAL A 507 -2.18 -12.83 13.27
N ASP A 508 -2.59 -13.07 14.52
CA ASP A 508 -3.93 -13.56 14.83
C ASP A 508 -5.03 -12.56 14.45
N SER A 509 -4.78 -11.27 14.71
CA SER A 509 -5.69 -10.18 14.35
C SER A 509 -5.90 -10.10 12.84
N LEU A 510 -4.81 -10.10 12.06
CA LEU A 510 -4.84 -10.08 10.61
C LEU A 510 -5.51 -11.32 10.02
N ARG A 511 -5.19 -12.52 10.52
CA ARG A 511 -5.84 -13.78 10.11
C ARG A 511 -7.36 -13.66 10.20
N SER A 512 -7.86 -13.18 11.35
CA SER A 512 -9.30 -13.08 11.57
C SER A 512 -9.96 -12.00 10.72
N THR A 513 -9.27 -10.89 10.49
CA THR A 513 -9.85 -9.70 9.85
C THR A 513 -9.88 -9.83 8.33
N VAL A 514 -8.79 -10.30 7.73
CA VAL A 514 -8.71 -10.52 6.27
C VAL A 514 -9.70 -11.61 5.84
N ALA A 515 -9.84 -12.70 6.60
CA ALA A 515 -10.83 -13.74 6.31
C ALA A 515 -12.27 -13.21 6.30
N ARG A 516 -12.61 -12.29 7.22
CA ARG A 516 -13.94 -11.65 7.28
C ARG A 516 -14.17 -10.65 6.16
N ALA A 517 -13.14 -9.91 5.76
CA ALA A 517 -13.22 -8.97 4.64
C ALA A 517 -13.56 -9.70 3.34
N SER A 518 -12.87 -10.81 3.05
CA SER A 518 -13.17 -11.63 1.87
C SER A 518 -14.59 -12.19 1.86
N ALA A 519 -15.16 -12.51 3.03
CA ALA A 519 -16.52 -13.03 3.14
C ALA A 519 -17.62 -11.96 2.98
N THR A 520 -17.34 -10.70 3.33
CA THR A 520 -18.34 -9.62 3.38
C THR A 520 -18.20 -8.59 2.26
N GLY A 521 -17.05 -8.55 1.58
CA GLY A 521 -16.71 -7.51 0.61
C GLY A 521 -16.47 -6.13 1.24
N ALA A 522 -16.49 -6.02 2.57
CA ALA A 522 -16.25 -4.76 3.29
C ALA A 522 -14.76 -4.50 3.47
N ALA A 523 -14.35 -3.24 3.42
CA ALA A 523 -12.98 -2.82 3.69
C ALA A 523 -12.60 -3.15 5.16
N PRO A 524 -11.60 -4.00 5.42
CA PRO A 524 -11.24 -4.38 6.77
C PRO A 524 -10.65 -3.20 7.55
N GLN A 525 -11.19 -2.96 8.75
CA GLN A 525 -10.54 -2.10 9.73
C GLN A 525 -9.51 -2.93 10.49
N VAL A 526 -8.23 -2.69 10.23
CA VAL A 526 -7.09 -3.39 10.87
C VAL A 526 -6.26 -2.38 11.68
N GLN A 527 -5.52 -2.85 12.67
CA GLN A 527 -4.51 -2.04 13.35
C GLN A 527 -3.37 -1.66 12.38
N GLY A 528 -2.88 -0.43 12.49
CA GLY A 528 -1.74 0.10 11.76
C GLY A 528 -2.15 1.09 10.66
N ILE A 529 -1.52 2.27 10.65
CA ILE A 529 -1.82 3.36 9.72
C ILE A 529 -1.53 3.01 8.25
N GLY A 530 -0.65 2.04 7.99
CA GLY A 530 -0.33 1.54 6.65
C GLY A 530 -1.55 1.01 5.90
N ARG A 531 -2.62 0.60 6.60
CA ARG A 531 -3.91 0.18 6.00
C ARG A 531 -4.55 1.21 5.08
N LEU A 532 -4.14 2.47 5.20
CA LEU A 532 -4.67 3.56 4.39
C LEU A 532 -3.97 3.68 3.03
N LEU A 533 -2.79 3.07 2.90
CA LEU A 533 -1.95 3.06 1.69
C LEU A 533 -2.01 1.72 0.95
N VAL A 534 -2.08 0.61 1.69
CA VAL A 534 -2.05 -0.75 1.13
C VAL A 534 -3.32 -1.53 1.46
N LYS A 535 -3.63 -2.52 0.62
CA LYS A 535 -4.71 -3.48 0.88
C LYS A 535 -4.22 -4.51 1.92
N PRO A 536 -4.93 -4.72 3.04
CA PRO A 536 -4.54 -5.71 4.03
C PRO A 536 -4.42 -7.13 3.44
N TYR A 537 -3.33 -7.82 3.77
CA TYR A 537 -3.00 -9.14 3.24
C TYR A 537 -2.53 -10.08 4.35
N PHE A 538 -3.09 -11.28 4.35
CA PHE A 538 -2.65 -12.37 5.22
C PHE A 538 -2.71 -13.69 4.48
N GLN A 539 -1.61 -14.45 4.52
CA GLN A 539 -1.57 -15.83 4.05
C GLN A 539 -0.83 -16.70 5.07
N GLU A 540 -1.41 -17.84 5.41
CA GLU A 540 -0.78 -18.84 6.26
C GLU A 540 -0.74 -20.18 5.54
N GLU A 541 0.44 -20.78 5.48
CA GLU A 541 0.68 -22.08 4.86
C GLU A 541 1.31 -23.04 5.86
N THR A 542 1.06 -24.34 5.69
CA THR A 542 1.70 -25.39 6.50
C THR A 542 2.48 -26.33 5.60
N ILE A 543 3.78 -26.47 5.87
CA ILE A 543 4.69 -27.37 5.18
C ILE A 543 5.00 -28.53 6.12
N ASP A 544 4.66 -29.74 5.69
CA ASP A 544 5.14 -30.97 6.33
C ASP A 544 6.47 -31.36 5.68
N ALA A 545 7.58 -31.15 6.42
CA ALA A 545 8.92 -31.42 5.91
C ALA A 545 9.10 -32.88 5.49
N LYS A 546 8.42 -33.82 6.16
CA LYS A 546 8.48 -35.26 5.86
C LYS A 546 7.72 -35.61 4.59
N ALA A 547 6.57 -34.97 4.35
CA ALA A 547 5.75 -35.26 3.18
C ALA A 547 6.37 -34.71 1.89
N VAL A 548 7.09 -33.58 1.99
CA VAL A 548 7.66 -32.90 0.81
C VAL A 548 9.02 -33.48 0.41
N ILE A 549 9.80 -34.01 1.36
CA ILE A 549 11.12 -34.58 1.09
C ILE A 549 11.02 -36.10 0.95
N ASN A 550 11.03 -36.58 -0.29
CA ASN A 550 11.08 -38.01 -0.61
C ASN A 550 12.50 -38.51 -0.95
N SER A 551 13.53 -37.68 -0.85
CA SER A 551 14.90 -38.09 -1.20
C SER A 551 15.43 -39.13 -0.20
N THR A 552 15.88 -40.27 -0.74
CA THR A 552 16.50 -41.35 0.04
C THR A 552 17.97 -41.09 0.36
N LYS A 553 18.60 -40.12 -0.30
CA LYS A 553 20.03 -39.81 -0.13
C LYS A 553 20.23 -38.65 0.85
N SER A 554 20.92 -38.94 1.93
CA SER A 554 21.09 -38.00 3.04
C SER A 554 21.71 -36.65 2.61
N HIS A 555 22.70 -36.64 1.71
CA HIS A 555 23.33 -35.39 1.25
C HIS A 555 22.45 -34.48 0.37
N GLU A 556 21.37 -35.01 -0.23
CA GLU A 556 20.42 -34.25 -1.06
C GLU A 556 19.27 -33.67 -0.20
N LYS A 557 18.90 -34.33 0.91
CA LYS A 557 17.76 -33.94 1.78
C LYS A 557 17.82 -32.49 2.27
N ALA A 558 18.98 -32.02 2.72
CA ALA A 558 19.13 -30.66 3.25
C ALA A 558 18.97 -29.60 2.14
N ALA A 559 19.53 -29.86 0.96
CA ALA A 559 19.42 -28.95 -0.18
C ALA A 559 17.98 -28.91 -0.73
N ASP A 560 17.32 -30.07 -0.82
CA ASP A 560 15.93 -30.18 -1.25
C ASP A 560 14.99 -29.43 -0.28
N PHE A 561 15.20 -29.58 1.03
CA PHE A 561 14.43 -28.85 2.05
C PHE A 561 14.60 -27.33 1.93
N SER A 562 15.85 -26.87 1.83
CA SER A 562 16.17 -25.45 1.62
C SER A 562 15.51 -24.90 0.37
N ALA A 563 15.54 -25.64 -0.75
CA ALA A 563 14.92 -25.22 -1.99
C ALA A 563 13.39 -25.07 -1.86
N VAL A 564 12.73 -26.02 -1.19
CA VAL A 564 11.28 -25.96 -0.92
C VAL A 564 10.93 -24.75 -0.07
N LEU A 565 11.68 -24.49 1.01
CA LEU A 565 11.43 -23.35 1.87
C LEU A 565 11.62 -22.02 1.13
N VAL A 566 12.69 -21.89 0.36
CA VAL A 566 12.98 -20.66 -0.40
C VAL A 566 11.92 -20.43 -1.48
N ASP A 567 11.48 -21.47 -2.19
CA ASP A 567 10.41 -21.32 -3.19
C ASP A 567 9.07 -20.93 -2.55
N ALA A 568 8.72 -21.53 -1.41
CA ALA A 568 7.52 -21.16 -0.66
C ALA A 568 7.57 -19.69 -0.18
N ILE A 569 8.69 -19.27 0.41
CA ILE A 569 8.91 -17.87 0.82
C ILE A 569 8.78 -16.94 -0.39
N ARG A 570 9.40 -17.29 -1.52
CA ARG A 570 9.33 -16.49 -2.75
C ARG A 570 7.90 -16.33 -3.26
N GLN A 571 7.16 -17.43 -3.40
CA GLN A 571 5.80 -17.40 -3.90
C GLN A 571 4.88 -16.55 -3.00
N ILE A 572 5.00 -16.70 -1.68
CA ILE A 572 4.21 -15.91 -0.73
C ILE A 572 4.62 -14.43 -0.81
N ALA A 573 5.92 -14.13 -0.84
CA ALA A 573 6.41 -12.75 -0.87
C ALA A 573 5.97 -11.98 -2.13
N TYR A 574 5.97 -12.62 -3.31
CA TYR A 574 5.47 -11.98 -4.53
C TYR A 574 3.95 -11.77 -4.51
N LYS A 575 3.17 -12.76 -4.03
CA LYS A 575 1.72 -12.60 -3.86
C LYS A 575 1.39 -11.50 -2.85
N MET A 576 2.17 -11.44 -1.77
CA MET A 576 2.07 -10.42 -0.74
C MET A 576 2.32 -9.03 -1.31
N MET A 577 3.39 -8.83 -2.09
CA MET A 577 3.69 -7.55 -2.75
C MET A 577 2.60 -7.13 -3.74
N ASP A 578 2.17 -8.04 -4.61
CA ASP A 578 1.20 -7.78 -5.67
C ASP A 578 -0.20 -7.50 -5.11
N ARG A 579 -0.74 -8.40 -4.28
CA ARG A 579 -2.12 -8.30 -3.80
C ARG A 579 -2.34 -7.18 -2.78
N SER A 580 -1.29 -6.78 -2.06
CA SER A 580 -1.37 -5.62 -1.14
C SER A 580 -1.18 -4.28 -1.84
N ASN A 581 -0.71 -4.28 -3.10
CA ASN A 581 -0.30 -3.09 -3.84
C ASN A 581 0.88 -2.33 -3.17
N TYR A 582 1.72 -3.04 -2.42
CA TYR A 582 2.82 -2.44 -1.64
C TYR A 582 3.84 -1.71 -2.53
N ALA A 583 4.18 -2.27 -3.70
CA ALA A 583 5.16 -1.66 -4.60
C ALA A 583 4.70 -0.29 -5.12
N ALA A 584 3.42 -0.15 -5.47
CA ALA A 584 2.85 1.14 -5.90
C ALA A 584 2.83 2.16 -4.75
N ALA A 585 2.44 1.71 -3.55
CA ALA A 585 2.46 2.56 -2.37
C ALA A 585 3.89 3.08 -2.06
N LEU A 586 4.88 2.20 -2.18
CA LEU A 586 6.29 2.54 -1.97
C LEU A 586 6.79 3.57 -3.00
N GLU A 587 6.50 3.37 -4.29
CA GLU A 587 6.91 4.28 -5.36
C GLU A 587 6.27 5.68 -5.21
N MET A 588 5.00 5.73 -4.80
CA MET A 588 4.30 6.99 -4.58
C MET A 588 4.86 7.76 -3.38
N GLU A 589 5.21 7.08 -2.29
CA GLU A 589 5.86 7.69 -1.11
C GLU A 589 7.30 8.15 -1.40
N THR A 590 8.03 7.47 -2.30
CA THR A 590 9.40 7.84 -2.68
C THR A 590 9.47 8.84 -3.85
N GLY A 591 8.34 9.39 -4.28
CA GLY A 591 8.27 10.39 -5.35
C GLY A 591 8.68 9.85 -6.72
N GLY A 592 8.39 8.57 -7.00
CA GLY A 592 8.72 7.91 -8.26
C GLY A 592 10.13 7.32 -8.33
N THR A 593 10.86 7.31 -7.21
CA THR A 593 12.15 6.61 -7.15
C THR A 593 11.90 5.12 -6.93
N SER A 594 12.35 4.28 -7.86
CA SER A 594 12.27 2.82 -7.76
C SER A 594 13.17 2.31 -6.63
N VAL A 595 12.62 2.27 -5.40
CA VAL A 595 13.25 1.64 -4.24
C VAL A 595 12.81 0.19 -4.18
N LYS A 596 13.77 -0.74 -4.10
CA LYS A 596 13.44 -2.16 -3.91
C LYS A 596 12.81 -2.34 -2.53
N PRO A 597 11.69 -3.07 -2.43
CA PRO A 597 11.12 -3.38 -1.12
C PRO A 597 12.07 -4.34 -0.39
N LYS A 598 12.16 -4.21 0.95
CA LYS A 598 12.95 -5.10 1.79
C LYS A 598 12.02 -6.13 2.45
N LEU A 599 12.23 -7.41 2.19
CA LEU A 599 11.52 -8.53 2.81
C LEU A 599 12.22 -8.93 4.12
N ILE A 600 11.49 -8.92 5.22
CA ILE A 600 11.94 -9.42 6.52
C ILE A 600 11.47 -10.87 6.65
N ILE A 601 12.41 -11.78 6.92
CA ILE A 601 12.17 -13.21 7.11
C ILE A 601 12.54 -13.54 8.55
N GLY A 602 11.55 -13.60 9.43
CA GLY A 602 11.73 -13.95 10.84
C GLY A 602 11.45 -15.42 11.10
N THR A 603 12.38 -16.15 11.71
CA THR A 603 12.21 -17.59 11.98
C THR A 603 12.88 -18.01 13.30
N ASP A 604 12.80 -19.29 13.67
CA ASP A 604 13.63 -19.83 14.75
C ASP A 604 15.06 -20.17 14.29
N ASN A 605 15.97 -20.29 15.26
CA ASN A 605 17.41 -20.53 15.04
C ASN A 605 17.74 -21.80 14.25
N VAL A 606 16.87 -22.82 14.24
CA VAL A 606 17.10 -24.08 13.53
C VAL A 606 16.76 -23.92 12.05
N ILE A 607 15.57 -23.42 11.74
CA ILE A 607 15.13 -23.19 10.36
C ILE A 607 16.01 -22.15 9.65
N ALA A 608 16.50 -21.13 10.38
CA ALA A 608 17.36 -20.09 9.81
C ALA A 608 18.56 -20.65 9.03
N GLN A 609 19.15 -21.74 9.50
CA GLN A 609 20.30 -22.40 8.86
C GLN A 609 19.96 -22.99 7.48
N HIS A 610 18.70 -23.39 7.28
CA HIS A 610 18.23 -23.96 6.02
C HIS A 610 17.81 -22.88 5.02
N ILE A 611 17.55 -21.64 5.47
CA ILE A 611 17.29 -20.50 4.57
C ILE A 611 18.63 -19.87 4.14
N MET A 612 19.61 -19.82 5.04
CA MET A 612 20.95 -19.29 4.79
C MET A 612 21.89 -20.37 4.19
N VAL A 613 21.76 -20.67 2.89
CA VAL A 613 22.70 -21.62 2.24
C VAL A 613 23.96 -20.90 1.75
N SER A 614 25.11 -21.41 2.20
CA SER A 614 26.46 -20.97 1.84
C SER A 614 26.70 -20.99 0.33
N GLY A 615 26.99 -19.83 -0.26
CA GLY A 615 27.70 -19.74 -1.55
C GLY A 615 27.01 -19.01 -2.70
N ASP A 616 25.75 -18.59 -2.57
CA ASP A 616 25.09 -17.86 -3.66
C ASP A 616 24.09 -16.80 -3.17
N GLU A 617 24.58 -15.56 -3.04
CA GLU A 617 23.75 -14.36 -2.86
C GLU A 617 22.89 -14.05 -4.10
N ARG A 618 23.07 -14.76 -5.24
CA ARG A 618 22.34 -14.53 -6.49
C ARG A 618 21.13 -15.43 -6.70
N THR A 619 21.01 -16.60 -6.05
CA THR A 619 19.85 -17.50 -6.26
C THR A 619 18.56 -17.01 -5.63
N ALA A 620 18.63 -15.92 -4.85
CA ALA A 620 17.49 -15.18 -4.35
C ALA A 620 17.47 -13.75 -4.88
N SER A 621 17.74 -13.55 -6.18
CA SER A 621 17.23 -12.37 -6.92
C SER A 621 15.70 -12.43 -7.06
N ILE A 622 15.03 -12.59 -5.92
CA ILE A 622 13.71 -12.05 -5.66
C ILE A 622 13.86 -10.57 -6.03
N GLY A 623 12.93 -9.94 -6.72
CA GLY A 623 13.00 -8.52 -7.11
C GLY A 623 12.99 -7.54 -5.92
N MET A 624 13.41 -7.99 -4.73
CA MET A 624 13.29 -7.42 -3.40
C MET A 624 14.58 -7.76 -2.65
N ASP A 625 15.08 -6.81 -1.86
CA ASP A 625 16.16 -7.11 -0.91
C ASP A 625 15.57 -7.93 0.25
N PHE A 626 16.36 -8.78 0.90
CA PHE A 626 15.84 -9.58 2.02
C PHE A 626 16.80 -9.62 3.21
N GLU A 627 16.23 -9.79 4.40
CA GLU A 627 16.97 -9.98 5.65
C GLU A 627 16.38 -11.17 6.40
N VAL A 628 17.23 -12.15 6.74
CA VAL A 628 16.85 -13.33 7.52
C VAL A 628 17.29 -13.12 8.97
N VAL A 629 16.32 -13.07 9.88
CA VAL A 629 16.53 -12.90 11.31
C VAL A 629 15.94 -14.06 12.09
N SER A 630 16.55 -14.35 13.24
CA SER A 630 16.16 -15.50 14.06
C SER A 630 15.92 -15.13 15.52
N SER A 631 14.93 -15.77 16.13
CA SER A 631 14.59 -15.62 17.56
C SER A 631 14.71 -16.95 18.30
N PRO A 632 15.28 -16.97 19.51
CA PRO A 632 15.32 -18.15 20.37
C PRO A 632 13.99 -18.41 21.11
N ASP A 633 12.98 -17.53 20.97
CA ASP A 633 11.68 -17.70 21.65
C ASP A 633 10.98 -18.98 21.18
N SER A 634 10.59 -19.82 22.15
CA SER A 634 9.90 -21.09 21.90
C SER A 634 8.63 -20.97 21.03
N ARG A 635 7.95 -19.81 21.07
CA ARG A 635 6.73 -19.56 20.29
C ARG A 635 7.02 -19.41 18.79
N MET A 636 8.26 -19.14 18.41
CA MET A 636 8.72 -19.07 17.02
C MET A 636 9.18 -20.43 16.47
N ASN A 637 9.27 -21.47 17.31
CA ASN A 637 9.70 -22.81 16.89
C ASN A 637 8.83 -23.31 15.73
N GLY A 638 9.46 -23.68 14.61
CA GLY A 638 8.71 -24.20 13.46
C GLY A 638 7.92 -23.14 12.70
N LYS A 639 8.17 -21.84 12.91
CA LYS A 639 7.44 -20.75 12.26
C LYS A 639 8.38 -19.84 11.50
N ILE A 640 7.98 -19.48 10.29
CA ILE A 640 8.58 -18.42 9.49
C ILE A 640 7.51 -17.34 9.31
N VAL A 641 7.84 -16.10 9.68
CA VAL A 641 6.99 -14.92 9.52
C VAL A 641 7.64 -14.00 8.50
N LEU A 642 6.86 -13.57 7.51
CA LEU A 642 7.28 -12.73 6.40
C LEU A 642 6.57 -11.39 6.51
N GLY A 643 7.31 -10.29 6.43
CA GLY A 643 6.78 -8.91 6.38
C GLY A 643 7.66 -8.00 5.56
N PHE A 644 7.24 -6.75 5.33
CA PHE A 644 8.06 -5.75 4.63
C PHE A 644 8.67 -4.73 5.59
N GLY A 645 9.89 -4.32 5.29
CA GLY A 645 10.58 -3.23 5.96
C GLY A 645 11.09 -2.20 4.96
N ARG A 646 11.56 -1.06 5.49
CA ARG A 646 12.17 0.02 4.70
C ARG A 646 13.59 0.40 5.13
N GLY A 647 14.18 -0.36 6.06
CA GLY A 647 15.47 -0.03 6.68
C GLY A 647 15.33 1.06 7.75
N ALA A 648 16.45 1.53 8.29
CA ALA A 648 16.48 2.53 9.34
C ALA A 648 16.21 3.93 8.76
N SER A 649 14.95 4.37 8.75
CA SER A 649 14.52 5.71 8.32
C SER A 649 14.70 6.79 9.41
N GLY A 650 15.11 6.41 10.62
CA GLY A 650 15.24 7.31 11.78
C GLY A 650 13.92 7.94 12.26
N LYS A 651 12.79 7.55 11.64
CA LYS A 651 11.43 8.02 11.94
C LYS A 651 10.43 6.88 11.74
N PRO A 652 9.31 6.86 12.48
CA PRO A 652 8.23 5.92 12.24
C PRO A 652 7.74 6.00 10.79
N ASP A 653 7.67 4.86 10.11
CA ASP A 653 7.29 4.76 8.71
C ASP A 653 6.06 3.86 8.57
N ALA A 654 5.02 4.36 7.90
CA ALA A 654 3.77 3.64 7.69
C ALA A 654 3.92 2.42 6.76
N LEU A 655 4.93 2.42 5.89
CA LEU A 655 5.26 1.31 5.01
C LEU A 655 6.31 0.36 5.61
N GLY A 656 6.93 0.73 6.73
CA GLY A 656 7.69 -0.23 7.55
C GLY A 656 6.75 -1.15 8.32
N PHE A 657 7.21 -2.36 8.69
CA PHE A 657 6.38 -3.31 9.42
C PHE A 657 5.80 -2.72 10.71
N GLY A 658 6.63 -2.06 11.50
CA GLY A 658 6.22 -1.37 12.72
C GLY A 658 7.34 -0.50 13.27
N THR A 659 7.18 -0.03 14.50
CA THR A 659 8.18 0.75 15.22
C THR A 659 8.19 0.36 16.70
N HIS A 660 9.38 0.33 17.29
CA HIS A 660 9.56 0.23 18.72
C HIS A 660 9.80 1.64 19.29
N PHE A 661 8.79 2.18 19.97
CA PHE A 661 8.91 3.45 20.67
C PHE A 661 9.61 3.23 21.99
N TYR A 662 10.76 3.89 22.19
CA TYR A 662 11.53 3.81 23.43
C TYR A 662 11.68 5.20 24.03
N MET A 663 11.26 5.39 25.27
CA MET A 663 11.52 6.63 26.01
C MET A 663 12.63 6.38 27.03
N PRO A 664 13.72 7.18 27.04
CA PRO A 664 14.81 6.99 27.98
C PRO A 664 14.37 7.19 29.44
N GLU A 665 14.76 6.24 30.30
CA GLU A 665 14.29 6.15 31.69
C GLU A 665 15.39 6.45 32.70
N LEU A 666 15.01 6.96 33.87
CA LEU A 666 15.94 7.25 34.96
C LEU A 666 15.96 6.10 35.98
N THR A 667 17.16 5.59 36.25
CA THR A 667 17.38 4.61 37.31
C THR A 667 17.41 5.29 38.67
N SER A 668 16.80 4.67 39.68
CA SER A 668 16.79 5.19 41.05
C SER A 668 17.04 4.07 42.06
N THR A 669 17.48 4.42 43.27
CA THR A 669 17.39 3.51 44.41
C THR A 669 16.38 4.00 45.41
N ALA A 670 15.50 3.10 45.83
CA ALA A 670 14.57 3.34 46.92
C ALA A 670 14.91 2.42 48.11
N GLN A 671 14.76 2.94 49.33
CA GLN A 671 14.64 2.07 50.51
C GLN A 671 13.21 1.57 50.56
N VAL A 672 13.03 0.30 50.19
CA VAL A 672 11.71 -0.31 50.18
C VAL A 672 11.55 -1.08 51.48
N SER A 673 10.49 -0.78 52.24
CA SER A 673 10.10 -1.58 53.39
C SER A 673 9.07 -2.61 52.95
N ARG A 674 9.44 -3.89 52.95
CA ARG A 674 8.54 -5.02 52.71
C ARG A 674 8.68 -5.98 53.89
N ASP A 675 7.55 -6.41 54.46
CA ASP A 675 7.50 -7.41 55.52
C ASP A 675 8.43 -7.13 56.73
N ASN A 676 8.40 -5.89 57.25
CA ASN A 676 9.24 -5.41 58.37
C ASN A 676 10.76 -5.45 58.13
N ALA A 677 11.21 -5.65 56.89
CA ALA A 677 12.60 -5.49 56.47
C ALA A 677 12.73 -4.27 55.55
N THR A 678 13.76 -3.45 55.79
CA THR A 678 14.12 -2.35 54.89
C THR A 678 15.29 -2.79 54.04
N THR A 679 15.07 -2.96 52.75
CA THR A 679 16.11 -3.29 51.77
C THR A 679 16.31 -2.12 50.82
N LYS A 680 17.58 -1.83 50.49
CA LYS A 680 17.89 -0.89 49.42
C LYS A 680 17.78 -1.63 48.09
N GLU A 681 16.98 -1.12 47.17
CA GLU A 681 16.76 -1.74 45.87
C GLU A 681 17.07 -0.73 44.76
N THR A 682 17.86 -1.14 43.77
CA THR A 682 18.00 -0.38 42.52
C THR A 682 16.86 -0.77 41.61
N GLN A 683 16.08 0.20 41.14
CA GLN A 683 14.91 -0.05 40.32
C GLN A 683 14.94 0.76 39.02
N VAL A 684 14.34 0.17 37.98
CA VAL A 684 14.04 0.85 36.71
C VAL A 684 12.66 0.42 36.22
N GLN A 685 11.91 1.35 35.63
CA GLN A 685 10.63 1.09 34.99
C GLN A 685 10.79 1.38 33.49
N PRO A 686 11.11 0.37 32.66
CA PRO A 686 11.28 0.59 31.22
C PRO A 686 9.99 1.13 30.60
N ARG A 687 10.13 2.06 29.65
CA ARG A 687 9.01 2.63 28.90
C ARG A 687 9.21 2.41 27.42
N ASP A 688 8.56 1.36 26.94
CA ASP A 688 8.63 0.93 25.57
C ASP A 688 7.26 0.48 25.02
N LEU A 689 7.10 0.56 23.70
CA LEU A 689 5.93 0.05 23.00
C LEU A 689 6.28 -0.38 21.58
N HIS A 690 5.98 -1.63 21.23
CA HIS A 690 5.99 -2.10 19.84
C HIS A 690 4.63 -1.85 19.20
N VAL A 691 4.62 -1.18 18.05
CA VAL A 691 3.40 -0.90 17.30
C VAL A 691 3.55 -1.39 15.86
N PRO A 692 2.68 -2.32 15.40
CA PRO A 692 2.63 -2.69 13.99
C PRO A 692 1.94 -1.59 13.17
N HIS A 693 2.49 -1.27 12.01
CA HIS A 693 1.98 -0.24 11.09
C HIS A 693 1.44 -0.84 9.79
N LEU A 694 2.11 -1.87 9.26
CA LEU A 694 1.81 -2.44 7.95
C LEU A 694 0.96 -3.72 8.05
N PRO A 695 -0.27 -3.74 7.52
CA PRO A 695 -1.17 -4.90 7.58
C PRO A 695 -0.91 -5.94 6.48
N VAL A 696 0.36 -6.33 6.31
CA VAL A 696 0.80 -7.22 5.23
C VAL A 696 1.76 -8.27 5.81
N LEU A 697 1.27 -9.50 5.95
CA LEU A 697 2.02 -10.61 6.56
C LEU A 697 1.81 -11.95 5.84
N GLY A 698 2.88 -12.76 5.84
CA GLY A 698 2.84 -14.17 5.50
C GLY A 698 3.34 -15.03 6.65
N VAL A 699 2.74 -16.20 6.88
CA VAL A 699 3.20 -17.16 7.89
C VAL A 699 3.35 -18.54 7.25
N ILE A 700 4.49 -19.18 7.50
CA ILE A 700 4.73 -20.57 7.11
C ILE A 700 4.98 -21.37 8.39
N ASN A 701 4.12 -22.33 8.67
CA ASN A 701 4.31 -23.30 9.74
C ASN A 701 5.03 -24.52 9.16
N VAL A 702 6.18 -24.88 9.71
CA VAL A 702 6.97 -26.04 9.30
C VAL A 702 6.88 -27.13 10.37
N SER A 703 6.38 -28.29 9.98
CA SER A 703 6.19 -29.45 10.85
C SER A 703 7.15 -30.58 10.47
N ASN A 704 7.39 -31.49 11.43
CA ASN A 704 8.19 -32.71 11.24
C ASN A 704 9.65 -32.51 10.79
N ILE A 705 10.27 -31.35 11.08
CA ILE A 705 11.69 -31.09 10.75
C ILE A 705 12.62 -32.14 11.35
N ASP A 706 12.46 -32.43 12.65
CA ASP A 706 13.33 -33.37 13.34
C ASP A 706 13.28 -34.77 12.71
N ALA A 707 12.10 -35.19 12.24
CA ALA A 707 11.90 -36.48 11.59
C ALA A 707 12.59 -36.62 10.22
N VAL A 708 12.98 -35.50 9.60
CA VAL A 708 13.74 -35.50 8.33
C VAL A 708 15.23 -35.68 8.57
N PHE A 709 15.76 -35.09 9.65
CA PHE A 709 17.19 -35.05 9.96
C PHE A 709 17.63 -36.01 11.08
N THR A 710 16.71 -36.84 11.62
CA THR A 710 17.00 -37.86 12.64
C THR A 710 18.02 -38.92 12.23
N ASP A 711 18.27 -39.10 10.93
CA ASP A 711 19.26 -40.07 10.43
C ASP A 711 20.70 -39.73 10.87
N TYR A 712 20.94 -38.48 11.32
CA TYR A 712 22.27 -37.97 11.65
C TYR A 712 22.60 -37.93 13.13
N ILE A 713 21.59 -37.88 14.01
CA ILE A 713 21.78 -37.69 15.46
C ILE A 713 20.72 -38.52 16.20
N GLY A 714 21.16 -39.51 16.98
CA GLY A 714 20.27 -40.30 17.84
C GLY A 714 20.02 -39.61 19.19
N GLY A 715 18.76 -39.57 19.62
CA GLY A 715 18.41 -39.22 21.00
C GLY A 715 18.26 -37.72 21.31
N VAL A 716 18.03 -36.87 20.31
CA VAL A 716 17.70 -35.45 20.56
C VAL A 716 16.30 -35.39 21.21
N PRO A 717 16.15 -34.76 22.39
CA PRO A 717 14.83 -34.55 22.98
C PRO A 717 13.94 -33.75 22.03
N THR A 718 12.70 -34.20 21.82
CA THR A 718 11.71 -33.42 21.08
C THR A 718 11.55 -32.04 21.71
N ARG A 719 11.64 -31.00 20.88
CA ARG A 719 11.55 -29.60 21.29
C ARG A 719 10.22 -29.37 22.03
N SER A 720 10.30 -28.94 23.30
CA SER A 720 9.13 -28.64 24.14
C SER A 720 8.46 -27.33 23.76
#